data_AF-A0A0N4Z455-F1
#
_entry.id   AF-A0A0N4Z455-F1
#
_cell.length_a   1.000
_cell.length_b   1.000
_cell.length_c   1.000
_cell.angle_alpha   90.00
_cell.angle_beta   90.00
_cell.angle_gamma   90.00
#
_symmetry.space_group_name_H-M   'P 1'
#
loop_
_entity.id
_entity.type
_entity.pdbx_description
1 polymer ?
#
loop_
_entity_poly.entity_id
_entity_poly.type
_entity_poly.pdbx_seq_one_letter_code
_entity_poly.pdbx_strand_id
1 'polypeptide(L)'
;MLGHVHIVLKDLLNIKATKKVWRSIQDRLGFTEEFFIFNKIYPDEETYQFIDTSAEELGMTHNEMMETLGEHFMDFVYKNGWKDLLQSIAYDVFGFLNAVTSLHMFIDSLAFQNKVKGPSFYCESNKDGTLKMHYYSVRANLEYLVKGIVSKASILLYDCEIHVQLVDKSNDRISSTQTLNHCVFNIQPVERGKKLQILFNSPSKNVPHEPLITLKDFINIFPTHVCFNRNMFIEHCGYFLAQQLHLSSISPTRINDIFQIVTPLNTNLTFKAIISHMNTTFIVQLKKPFERHITKSNEVKMKQHIYLKGQMILVGGGEYIIFVNSIHLDTVKSLLTNQIYLNDYPLFDTQRNVILLNQSRACQQLLNTKLEQTVNNLKKMAGDLEIIKSKTDSFLYDTIPLQIAEGLRNNTNIEAKEFSEASCLICDVPYFNIINTTCSPKEVIGLMTDIFNTYESLILLYNSHKVVSFMDTYFIACGVPDAQTNHAGNLMNLALGLLWQVKQFVVPVINLPILLRIAIHTGPVVAGIVGSKRVRYCVLGNTVNITKALLNNCEAGKIIVSNATRLSAMRYSDDEFDLQIKGYIQTCPKNATCGYYLEKNMNKNIYNIVGVDEPDDKCDKFKEGYSRLNSIADIKGWITAEVNVKRQESVIDAMKHPSFNSFTLASEKLRMLKRAWKEKIGSHYSNDSGVFSLNNGTAESKICGIM
;
A
#
# COMPACT_ATOMS: atom_id res chain seq x y z
N MET A 1 -19.90 40.55 11.83
CA MET A 1 -19.76 40.41 10.36
C MET A 1 -18.69 39.39 10.00
N LEU A 2 -18.70 38.85 8.76
CA LEU A 2 -17.63 37.98 8.26
C LEU A 2 -16.33 38.78 8.08
N GLY A 3 -15.19 38.15 8.37
CA GLY A 3 -13.85 38.73 8.15
C GLY A 3 -13.58 39.10 6.69
N HIS A 4 -14.30 38.49 5.75
CA HIS A 4 -14.28 38.89 4.34
C HIS A 4 -14.63 40.37 4.14
N VAL A 5 -15.61 40.91 4.86
CA VAL A 5 -15.98 42.34 4.79
C VAL A 5 -14.83 43.22 5.24
N HIS A 6 -14.05 42.79 6.24
CA HIS A 6 -12.90 43.54 6.75
C HIS A 6 -11.74 43.53 5.76
N ILE A 7 -11.56 42.43 5.02
CA ILE A 7 -10.57 42.35 3.94
C ILE A 7 -10.94 43.30 2.80
N VAL A 8 -12.21 43.34 2.42
CA VAL A 8 -12.71 44.28 1.40
C VAL A 8 -12.52 45.73 1.85
N LEU A 9 -12.81 46.02 3.12
CA LEU A 9 -12.62 47.35 3.69
C LEU A 9 -11.12 47.75 3.71
N LYS A 10 -10.23 46.81 4.06
CA LYS A 10 -8.78 47.01 3.95
C LYS A 10 -8.35 47.30 2.52
N ASP A 11 -8.86 46.55 1.55
CA ASP A 11 -8.54 46.74 0.13
C ASP A 11 -9.03 48.12 -0.38
N LEU A 12 -10.24 48.52 0.00
CA LEU A 12 -10.78 49.85 -0.29
C LEU A 12 -9.88 50.96 0.28
N LEU A 13 -9.46 50.82 1.54
CA LEU A 13 -8.59 51.78 2.20
C LEU A 13 -7.18 51.79 1.59
N ASN A 14 -6.65 50.67 1.10
CA ASN A 14 -5.38 50.68 0.36
C ASN A 14 -5.46 51.48 -0.94
N ILE A 15 -6.64 51.53 -1.58
CA ILE A 15 -6.85 52.27 -2.83
C ILE A 15 -7.12 53.75 -2.57
N LYS A 16 -7.97 54.08 -1.59
CA LYS A 16 -8.40 55.47 -1.31
C LYS A 16 -7.57 56.19 -0.26
N ALA A 17 -7.02 55.49 0.73
CA ALA A 17 -6.33 56.09 1.86
C ALA A 17 -4.81 56.09 1.67
N THR A 18 -4.17 57.16 2.14
CA THR A 18 -2.70 57.22 2.17
C THR A 18 -2.15 56.41 3.35
N LYS A 19 -0.86 56.02 3.29
CA LYS A 19 -0.18 55.31 4.41
C LYS A 19 -0.29 56.02 5.76
N LYS A 20 -0.48 57.36 5.77
CA LYS A 20 -0.68 58.14 7.00
C LYS A 20 -2.07 57.92 7.60
N VAL A 21 -3.10 57.95 6.75
CA VAL A 21 -4.50 57.69 7.15
C VAL A 21 -4.64 56.25 7.66
N TRP A 22 -4.02 55.28 6.99
CA TRP A 22 -4.03 53.89 7.45
C TRP A 22 -3.43 53.71 8.85
N ARG A 23 -2.30 54.37 9.16
CA ARG A 23 -1.70 54.34 10.50
C ARG A 23 -2.58 55.02 11.56
N SER A 24 -3.20 56.14 11.23
CA SER A 24 -4.17 56.83 12.12
C SER A 24 -5.32 55.89 12.52
N ILE A 25 -5.88 55.17 11.54
CA ILE A 25 -6.96 54.20 11.78
C ILE A 25 -6.46 53.02 12.63
N GLN A 26 -5.25 52.53 12.34
CA GLN A 26 -4.62 51.44 13.09
C GLN A 26 -4.38 51.82 14.57
N ASP A 27 -3.92 53.04 14.83
CA ASP A 27 -3.65 53.54 16.18
C ASP A 27 -4.94 53.75 16.98
N ARG A 28 -6.03 54.21 16.34
CA ARG A 28 -7.34 54.43 17.00
C ARG A 28 -8.06 53.13 17.38
N LEU A 29 -7.99 52.12 16.51
CA LEU A 29 -8.69 50.85 16.71
C LEU A 29 -7.81 49.77 17.36
N GLY A 30 -6.50 50.02 17.50
CA GLY A 30 -5.59 49.16 18.24
C GLY A 30 -5.41 47.76 17.63
N PHE A 31 -5.46 47.62 16.30
CA PHE A 31 -5.31 46.32 15.62
C PHE A 31 -3.95 46.15 14.92
N THR A 32 -3.48 44.92 14.83
CA THR A 32 -2.25 44.54 14.10
C THR A 32 -2.57 44.08 12.67
N GLU A 33 -1.56 43.91 11.79
CA GLU A 33 -1.80 43.42 10.42
C GLU A 33 -2.43 42.01 10.38
N GLU A 34 -2.24 41.21 11.43
CA GLU A 34 -2.84 39.87 11.63
C GLU A 34 -4.34 39.93 11.93
N PHE A 35 -4.91 41.13 12.12
CA PHE A 35 -6.32 41.31 12.45
C PHE A 35 -7.25 40.85 11.32
N PHE A 36 -6.81 40.80 10.06
CA PHE A 36 -7.68 40.54 8.90
C PHE A 36 -7.70 39.06 8.51
N ILE A 37 -8.50 38.25 9.21
CA ILE A 37 -8.62 36.81 8.96
C ILE A 37 -9.91 36.52 8.20
N PHE A 38 -9.80 35.91 7.01
CA PHE A 38 -10.93 35.62 6.12
C PHE A 38 -12.06 34.81 6.79
N ASN A 39 -11.70 33.75 7.54
CA ASN A 39 -12.66 32.82 8.16
C ASN A 39 -13.11 33.20 9.59
N LYS A 40 -12.70 34.37 10.11
CA LYS A 40 -13.09 34.82 11.45
C LYS A 40 -14.41 35.60 11.40
N ILE A 41 -15.23 35.47 12.43
CA ILE A 41 -16.45 36.27 12.61
C ILE A 41 -16.13 37.34 13.65
N TYR A 42 -16.40 38.58 13.30
CA TYR A 42 -16.24 39.75 14.17
C TYR A 42 -17.61 40.14 14.73
N PRO A 43 -17.68 40.71 15.94
CA PRO A 43 -18.87 41.42 16.41
C PRO A 43 -19.30 42.51 15.41
N ASP A 44 -20.60 42.73 15.27
CA ASP A 44 -21.12 43.74 14.34
C ASP A 44 -20.70 45.16 14.80
N GLU A 45 -20.63 45.41 16.12
CA GLU A 45 -20.17 46.66 16.73
C GLU A 45 -18.75 47.06 16.29
N GLU A 46 -17.80 46.10 16.30
CA GLU A 46 -16.41 46.34 15.85
C GLU A 46 -16.38 46.74 14.36
N THR A 47 -17.26 46.14 13.55
CA THR A 47 -17.32 46.46 12.11
C THR A 47 -17.86 47.87 11.89
N TYR A 48 -18.90 48.26 12.62
CA TYR A 48 -19.45 49.61 12.52
C TYR A 48 -18.46 50.67 13.00
N GLN A 49 -17.80 50.45 14.14
CA GLN A 49 -16.74 51.34 14.63
C GLN A 49 -15.61 51.51 13.63
N PHE A 50 -15.22 50.42 12.96
CA PHE A 50 -14.19 50.48 11.92
C PHE A 50 -14.64 51.29 10.70
N ILE A 51 -15.91 51.19 10.30
CA ILE A 51 -16.45 51.98 9.19
C ILE A 51 -16.58 53.46 9.59
N ASP A 52 -17.03 53.75 10.81
CA ASP A 52 -17.18 55.11 11.34
C ASP A 52 -15.84 55.85 11.39
N THR A 53 -14.83 55.23 12.00
CA THR A 53 -13.46 55.79 12.07
C THR A 53 -12.84 55.97 10.69
N SER A 54 -13.10 55.04 9.75
CA SER A 54 -12.65 55.17 8.36
C SER A 54 -13.34 56.32 7.64
N ALA A 55 -14.63 56.55 7.89
CA ALA A 55 -15.40 57.64 7.31
C ALA A 55 -14.91 59.01 7.81
N GLU A 56 -14.67 59.14 9.12
CA GLU A 56 -14.13 60.36 9.74
C GLU A 56 -12.78 60.76 9.14
N GLU A 57 -11.86 59.80 9.00
CA GLU A 57 -10.51 60.06 8.48
C GLU A 57 -10.48 60.37 6.98
N LEU A 58 -11.48 59.89 6.22
CA LEU A 58 -11.63 60.19 4.79
C LEU A 58 -12.49 61.43 4.53
N GLY A 59 -13.08 62.05 5.56
CA GLY A 59 -13.96 63.20 5.43
C GLY A 59 -15.30 62.89 4.76
N MET A 60 -15.78 61.65 4.88
CA MET A 60 -17.05 61.18 4.31
C MET A 60 -18.08 60.97 5.42
N THR A 61 -19.38 61.03 5.09
CA THR A 61 -20.41 60.60 6.05
C THR A 61 -20.46 59.07 6.16
N HIS A 62 -20.99 58.55 7.27
CA HIS A 62 -21.18 57.09 7.45
C HIS A 62 -21.91 56.44 6.27
N ASN A 63 -22.98 57.07 5.78
CA ASN A 63 -23.81 56.55 4.70
C ASN A 63 -23.05 56.51 3.36
N GLU A 64 -22.30 57.58 3.04
CA GLU A 64 -21.46 57.64 1.83
C GLU A 64 -20.33 56.61 1.87
N MET A 65 -19.74 56.39 3.06
CA MET A 65 -18.70 55.38 3.23
C MET A 65 -19.27 53.96 3.06
N MET A 66 -20.45 53.68 3.61
CA MET A 66 -21.16 52.40 3.41
C MET A 66 -21.51 52.15 1.94
N GLU A 67 -22.00 53.16 1.23
CA GLU A 67 -22.32 53.07 -0.21
C GLU A 67 -21.05 52.80 -1.02
N THR A 68 -19.97 53.54 -0.76
CA THR A 68 -18.65 53.33 -1.38
C THR A 68 -18.10 51.93 -1.11
N LEU A 69 -18.25 51.44 0.13
CA LEU A 69 -17.85 50.10 0.52
C LEU A 69 -18.64 49.05 -0.27
N GLY A 70 -19.93 49.28 -0.50
CA GLY A 70 -20.79 48.40 -1.27
C GLY A 70 -20.40 48.33 -2.75
N GLU A 71 -20.06 49.47 -3.35
CA GLU A 71 -19.55 49.51 -4.72
C GLU A 71 -18.21 48.76 -4.85
N HIS A 72 -17.27 49.05 -3.94
CA HIS A 72 -15.97 48.38 -3.93
C HIS A 72 -16.08 46.89 -3.64
N PHE A 73 -17.04 46.49 -2.80
CA PHE A 73 -17.33 45.09 -2.51
C PHE A 73 -17.66 44.32 -3.79
N MET A 74 -18.51 44.89 -4.67
CA MET A 74 -18.82 44.26 -5.95
C MET A 74 -17.62 44.22 -6.89
N ASP A 75 -16.81 45.29 -6.98
CA ASP A 75 -15.57 45.29 -7.77
C ASP A 75 -14.58 44.23 -7.28
N PHE A 76 -14.43 44.09 -5.97
CA PHE A 76 -13.55 43.12 -5.33
C PHE A 76 -14.01 41.68 -5.61
N VAL A 77 -15.29 41.38 -5.40
CA VAL A 77 -15.86 40.05 -5.67
C VAL A 77 -15.74 39.71 -7.16
N TYR A 78 -16.03 40.66 -8.05
CA TYR A 78 -15.93 40.48 -9.50
C TYR A 78 -14.50 40.15 -9.94
N LYS A 79 -13.48 40.82 -9.37
CA LYS A 79 -12.06 40.56 -9.67
C LYS A 79 -11.56 39.25 -9.06
N ASN A 80 -12.07 38.85 -7.90
CA ASN A 80 -11.60 37.68 -7.15
C ASN A 80 -12.28 36.37 -7.52
N GLY A 81 -12.43 36.11 -8.83
CA GLY A 81 -12.84 34.80 -9.35
C GLY A 81 -14.34 34.49 -9.30
N TRP A 82 -15.19 35.41 -8.83
CA TRP A 82 -16.65 35.22 -8.82
C TRP A 82 -17.35 35.78 -10.05
N LYS A 83 -16.60 36.36 -11.00
CA LYS A 83 -17.12 36.94 -12.25
C LYS A 83 -18.07 35.98 -13.00
N ASP A 84 -17.59 34.78 -13.32
CA ASP A 84 -18.34 33.84 -14.15
C ASP A 84 -19.63 33.39 -13.46
N LEU A 85 -19.58 33.19 -12.13
CA LEU A 85 -20.78 32.87 -11.36
C LEU A 85 -21.77 34.03 -11.41
N LEU A 86 -21.36 35.26 -11.09
CA LEU A 86 -22.25 36.42 -11.05
C LEU A 86 -22.90 36.71 -12.41
N GLN A 87 -22.16 36.53 -13.51
CA GLN A 87 -22.69 36.70 -14.87
C GLN A 87 -23.67 35.59 -15.28
N SER A 88 -23.56 34.39 -14.70
CA SER A 88 -24.43 33.25 -15.02
C SER A 88 -25.79 33.26 -14.32
N ILE A 89 -25.97 34.10 -13.28
CA ILE A 89 -27.15 34.06 -12.41
C ILE A 89 -28.43 34.51 -13.14
N ALA A 90 -28.34 35.61 -13.88
CA ALA A 90 -29.49 36.20 -14.55
C ALA A 90 -29.06 37.04 -15.74
N TYR A 91 -29.99 37.22 -16.69
CA TYR A 91 -29.80 38.03 -17.89
C TYR A 91 -30.22 39.49 -17.71
N ASP A 92 -30.99 39.82 -16.65
CA ASP A 92 -31.45 41.17 -16.34
C ASP A 92 -31.34 41.49 -14.84
N VAL A 93 -31.49 42.77 -14.50
CA VAL A 93 -31.37 43.27 -13.12
C VAL A 93 -32.47 42.67 -12.23
N PHE A 94 -33.69 42.53 -12.74
CA PHE A 94 -34.80 41.91 -12.02
C PHE A 94 -34.51 40.46 -11.62
N GLY A 95 -34.05 39.64 -12.58
CA GLY A 95 -33.68 38.25 -12.34
C GLY A 95 -32.52 38.14 -11.36
N PHE A 96 -31.53 39.03 -11.47
CA PHE A 96 -30.39 39.07 -10.55
C PHE A 96 -30.85 39.29 -9.12
N LEU A 97 -31.62 40.35 -8.86
CA LEU A 97 -32.08 40.70 -7.51
C LEU A 97 -32.93 39.59 -6.87
N ASN A 98 -33.72 38.87 -7.65
CA ASN A 98 -34.50 37.73 -7.14
C ASN A 98 -33.64 36.47 -6.90
N ALA A 99 -32.54 36.29 -7.65
CA ALA A 99 -31.66 35.13 -7.53
C ALA A 99 -30.53 35.30 -6.49
N VAL A 100 -30.18 36.54 -6.10
CA VAL A 100 -29.13 36.84 -5.11
C VAL A 100 -29.37 36.11 -3.77
N THR A 101 -30.63 36.00 -3.33
CA THR A 101 -30.98 35.24 -2.11
C THR A 101 -30.56 33.77 -2.20
N SER A 102 -30.72 33.15 -3.36
CA SER A 102 -30.31 31.76 -3.60
C SER A 102 -28.79 31.62 -3.62
N LEU A 103 -28.08 32.61 -4.16
CA LEU A 103 -26.62 32.66 -4.13
C LEU A 103 -26.09 32.80 -2.69
N HIS A 104 -26.70 33.64 -1.87
CA HIS A 104 -26.32 33.74 -0.45
C HIS A 104 -26.49 32.42 0.28
N MET A 105 -27.61 31.72 0.09
CA MET A 105 -27.84 30.38 0.65
C MET A 105 -26.78 29.36 0.19
N PHE A 106 -26.40 29.40 -1.08
CA PHE A 106 -25.33 28.56 -1.63
C PHE A 106 -23.97 28.86 -0.97
N ILE A 107 -23.59 30.14 -0.88
CA ILE A 107 -22.34 30.58 -0.26
C ILE A 107 -22.31 30.24 1.23
N ASP A 108 -23.40 30.48 1.96
CA ASP A 108 -23.49 30.23 3.39
C ASP A 108 -23.32 28.73 3.70
N SER A 109 -23.91 27.85 2.89
CA SER A 109 -23.83 26.40 3.09
C SER A 109 -22.48 25.78 2.71
N LEU A 110 -21.84 26.24 1.62
CA LEU A 110 -20.60 25.65 1.12
C LEU A 110 -19.33 26.34 1.64
N ALA A 111 -19.31 27.67 1.66
CA ALA A 111 -18.11 28.44 2.00
C ALA A 111 -17.99 28.71 3.50
N PHE A 112 -19.11 28.99 4.19
CA PHE A 112 -19.09 29.48 5.57
C PHE A 112 -19.78 28.56 6.59
N GLN A 113 -20.20 27.36 6.20
CA GLN A 113 -20.75 26.32 7.07
C GLN A 113 -21.86 26.83 8.02
N ASN A 114 -22.82 27.61 7.49
CA ASN A 114 -23.97 28.16 8.21
C ASN A 114 -23.64 29.07 9.41
N LYS A 115 -22.42 29.64 9.46
CA LYS A 115 -22.00 30.50 10.57
C LYS A 115 -22.64 31.89 10.57
N VAL A 116 -23.21 32.31 9.44
CA VAL A 116 -23.84 33.63 9.28
C VAL A 116 -25.16 33.46 8.53
N LYS A 117 -26.19 34.22 8.93
CA LYS A 117 -27.46 34.30 8.20
C LYS A 117 -27.36 35.41 7.17
N GLY A 118 -27.35 35.07 5.88
CA GLY A 118 -27.43 36.04 4.80
C GLY A 118 -28.76 36.82 4.77
N PRO A 119 -28.78 38.01 4.15
CA PRO A 119 -30.01 38.76 3.92
C PRO A 119 -30.90 38.08 2.86
N SER A 120 -32.19 38.43 2.85
CA SER A 120 -33.14 37.99 1.83
C SER A 120 -33.60 39.17 0.98
N PHE A 121 -33.63 38.95 -0.33
CA PHE A 121 -34.08 39.91 -1.34
C PHE A 121 -35.32 39.38 -2.03
N TYR A 122 -36.30 40.26 -2.24
CA TYR A 122 -37.50 40.01 -3.02
C TYR A 122 -37.81 41.23 -3.87
N CYS A 123 -38.05 41.06 -5.16
CA CYS A 123 -38.24 42.18 -6.08
C CYS A 123 -39.54 42.02 -6.87
N GLU A 124 -40.33 43.10 -6.90
CA GLU A 124 -41.59 43.22 -7.66
C GLU A 124 -41.41 44.22 -8.80
N SER A 125 -41.98 43.93 -9.96
CA SER A 125 -42.03 44.88 -11.08
C SER A 125 -43.33 45.68 -11.03
N ASN A 126 -43.22 47.00 -11.11
CA ASN A 126 -44.37 47.88 -11.29
C ASN A 126 -44.77 47.96 -12.77
N LYS A 127 -46.01 48.38 -13.03
CA LYS A 127 -46.54 48.59 -14.39
C LYS A 127 -45.74 49.64 -15.18
N ASP A 128 -45.10 50.57 -14.46
CA ASP A 128 -44.33 51.68 -15.03
C ASP A 128 -42.90 51.28 -15.43
N GLY A 129 -42.52 50.00 -15.26
CA GLY A 129 -41.17 49.49 -15.57
C GLY A 129 -40.13 49.77 -14.48
N THR A 130 -40.54 50.35 -13.36
CA THR A 130 -39.71 50.51 -12.15
C THR A 130 -39.76 49.25 -11.30
N LEU A 131 -38.70 49.00 -10.53
CA LEU A 131 -38.61 47.84 -9.66
C LEU A 131 -38.73 48.25 -8.19
N LYS A 132 -39.51 47.49 -7.42
CA LYS A 132 -39.63 47.63 -5.98
C LYS A 132 -38.90 46.47 -5.31
N MET A 133 -37.78 46.76 -4.67
CA MET A 133 -36.96 45.75 -3.99
C MET A 133 -37.21 45.79 -2.49
N HIS A 134 -37.57 44.64 -1.94
CA HIS A 134 -37.72 44.37 -0.52
C HIS A 134 -36.44 43.69 -0.02
N TYR A 135 -35.78 44.32 0.94
CA TYR A 135 -34.58 43.81 1.60
C TYR A 135 -34.90 43.46 3.05
N TYR A 136 -34.65 42.21 3.43
CA TYR A 136 -34.84 41.69 4.78
C TYR A 136 -33.51 41.27 5.38
N SER A 137 -33.21 41.78 6.58
CA SER A 137 -31.97 41.46 7.29
C SER A 137 -32.18 41.42 8.79
N VAL A 138 -31.50 40.50 9.46
CA VAL A 138 -31.42 40.45 10.93
C VAL A 138 -30.54 41.59 11.47
N ARG A 139 -29.54 42.01 10.69
CA ARG A 139 -28.64 43.13 11.01
C ARG A 139 -29.25 44.45 10.57
N ALA A 140 -29.15 45.46 11.42
CA ALA A 140 -29.63 46.82 11.14
C ALA A 140 -28.59 47.63 10.37
N ASN A 141 -28.98 48.77 9.80
CA ASN A 141 -28.06 49.79 9.27
C ASN A 141 -27.11 49.29 8.16
N LEU A 142 -27.59 48.41 7.28
CA LEU A 142 -26.85 47.92 6.11
C LEU A 142 -27.49 48.37 4.79
N GLU A 143 -28.53 49.21 4.83
CA GLU A 143 -29.27 49.68 3.67
C GLU A 143 -28.40 50.41 2.64
N TYR A 144 -27.46 51.26 3.08
CA TYR A 144 -26.58 52.01 2.18
C TYR A 144 -25.51 51.12 1.55
N LEU A 145 -25.05 50.08 2.27
CA LEU A 145 -24.17 49.06 1.72
C LEU A 145 -24.85 48.33 0.55
N VAL A 146 -26.11 47.93 0.74
CA VAL A 146 -26.91 47.28 -0.30
C VAL A 146 -27.14 48.21 -1.48
N LYS A 147 -27.42 49.50 -1.23
CA LYS A 147 -27.56 50.52 -2.28
C LYS A 147 -26.32 50.57 -3.19
N GLY A 148 -25.12 50.62 -2.62
CA GLY A 148 -23.86 50.61 -3.37
C GLY A 148 -23.64 49.31 -4.14
N ILE A 149 -23.89 48.16 -3.50
CA ILE A 149 -23.79 46.83 -4.14
C ILE A 149 -24.70 46.74 -5.37
N VAL A 150 -25.97 47.08 -5.23
CA VAL A 150 -26.97 46.96 -6.31
C VAL A 150 -26.64 47.91 -7.46
N SER A 151 -26.27 49.16 -7.15
CA SER A 151 -25.89 50.16 -8.15
C SER A 151 -24.68 49.68 -8.96
N LYS A 152 -23.62 49.23 -8.28
CA LYS A 152 -22.43 48.75 -8.96
C LYS A 152 -22.64 47.43 -9.72
N ALA A 153 -23.40 46.50 -9.16
CA ALA A 153 -23.73 45.24 -9.81
C ALA A 153 -24.46 45.46 -11.14
N SER A 154 -25.40 46.42 -11.18
CA SER A 154 -26.14 46.73 -12.41
C SER A 154 -25.26 47.27 -13.54
N ILE A 155 -24.24 48.07 -13.22
CA ILE A 155 -23.27 48.58 -14.17
C ILE A 155 -22.31 47.46 -14.62
N LEU A 156 -21.71 46.73 -13.67
CA LEU A 156 -20.69 45.72 -13.98
C LEU A 156 -21.24 44.51 -14.74
N LEU A 157 -22.47 44.08 -14.43
CA LEU A 157 -23.05 42.85 -14.99
C LEU A 157 -23.93 43.13 -16.22
N TYR A 158 -24.62 44.28 -16.26
CA TYR A 158 -25.67 44.56 -17.24
C TYR A 158 -25.52 45.87 -18.00
N ASP A 159 -24.45 46.64 -17.77
CA ASP A 159 -24.21 47.95 -18.39
C ASP A 159 -25.42 48.90 -18.27
N CYS A 160 -26.09 48.83 -17.11
CA CYS A 160 -27.30 49.57 -16.82
C CYS A 160 -27.07 50.45 -15.59
N GLU A 161 -27.09 51.76 -15.78
CA GLU A 161 -27.01 52.71 -14.68
C GLU A 161 -28.41 52.89 -14.06
N ILE A 162 -28.49 52.69 -12.74
CA ILE A 162 -29.75 52.72 -11.99
C ILE A 162 -29.68 53.72 -10.84
N HIS A 163 -30.83 54.31 -10.55
CA HIS A 163 -31.06 55.13 -9.38
C HIS A 163 -31.83 54.32 -8.33
N VAL A 164 -31.18 54.08 -7.19
CA VAL A 164 -31.74 53.32 -6.05
C VAL A 164 -32.12 54.28 -4.93
N GLN A 165 -33.42 54.42 -4.65
CA GLN A 165 -33.96 55.27 -3.58
C GLN A 165 -34.58 54.43 -2.48
N LEU A 166 -34.25 54.73 -1.21
CA LEU A 166 -34.92 54.13 -0.05
C LEU A 166 -36.29 54.80 0.14
N VAL A 167 -37.36 54.01 0.09
CA VAL A 167 -38.75 54.47 0.22
C VAL A 167 -39.29 54.27 1.63
N ASP A 168 -39.01 53.11 2.23
CA ASP A 168 -39.57 52.73 3.53
C ASP A 168 -38.57 51.91 4.34
N LYS A 169 -38.62 52.06 5.67
CA LYS A 169 -37.80 51.33 6.65
C LYS A 169 -38.68 50.94 7.83
N SER A 170 -38.90 49.64 8.01
CA SER A 170 -39.69 49.08 9.10
C SER A 170 -38.90 47.99 9.85
N ASN A 171 -39.19 47.85 11.14
CA ASN A 171 -38.56 46.85 12.01
C ASN A 171 -39.65 45.94 12.59
N ASP A 172 -39.74 44.72 12.07
CA ASP A 172 -40.69 43.71 12.55
C ASP A 172 -40.05 42.88 13.68
N ARG A 173 -40.76 42.66 14.80
CA ARG A 173 -40.29 41.75 15.86
C ARG A 173 -40.62 40.30 15.48
N ILE A 174 -39.59 39.47 15.27
CA ILE A 174 -39.76 38.02 14.97
C ILE A 174 -39.82 37.20 16.27
N SER A 175 -39.03 37.57 17.28
CA SER A 175 -38.97 36.89 18.58
C SER A 175 -38.69 37.89 19.72
N SER A 176 -38.58 37.38 20.96
CA SER A 176 -38.18 38.20 22.13
C SER A 176 -36.77 38.81 22.00
N THR A 177 -35.93 38.30 21.09
CA THR A 177 -34.52 38.70 20.95
C THR A 177 -34.11 39.13 19.54
N GLN A 178 -34.94 38.90 18.50
CA GLN A 178 -34.58 39.18 17.10
C GLN A 178 -35.61 40.07 16.39
N THR A 179 -35.12 41.16 15.81
CA THR A 179 -35.85 42.07 14.92
C THR A 179 -35.45 41.83 13.47
N LEU A 180 -36.43 41.71 12.57
CA LEU A 180 -36.22 41.74 11.12
C LEU A 180 -36.29 43.20 10.67
N ASN A 181 -35.21 43.70 10.11
CA ASN A 181 -35.23 44.99 9.44
C ASN A 181 -35.71 44.76 8.01
N HIS A 182 -36.72 45.51 7.60
CA HIS A 182 -37.29 45.50 6.26
C HIS A 182 -37.12 46.88 5.64
N CYS A 183 -36.32 46.95 4.59
CA CYS A 183 -36.12 48.17 3.80
C CYS A 183 -36.74 47.97 2.41
N VAL A 184 -37.46 48.98 1.93
CA VAL A 184 -38.04 49.00 0.59
C VAL A 184 -37.30 50.02 -0.24
N PHE A 185 -36.75 49.58 -1.37
CA PHE A 185 -36.07 50.42 -2.34
C PHE A 185 -36.89 50.51 -3.63
N ASN A 186 -36.94 51.70 -4.21
CA ASN A 186 -37.43 51.94 -5.56
C ASN A 186 -36.23 52.10 -6.49
N ILE A 187 -36.20 51.30 -7.56
CA ILE A 187 -35.10 51.24 -8.52
C ILE A 187 -35.62 51.68 -9.89
N GLN A 188 -34.96 52.69 -10.44
CA GLN A 188 -35.32 53.29 -11.74
C GLN A 188 -34.07 53.38 -12.64
N PRO A 189 -34.18 53.13 -13.95
CA PRO A 189 -33.05 53.32 -14.87
C PRO A 189 -32.75 54.81 -15.04
N VAL A 190 -31.48 55.19 -15.09
CA VAL A 190 -31.05 56.58 -15.33
C VAL A 190 -31.27 56.97 -16.78
N GLU A 191 -30.97 56.07 -17.72
CA GLU A 191 -31.23 56.27 -19.14
C GLU A 191 -32.70 56.02 -19.49
N ARG A 192 -33.35 57.01 -20.14
CA ARG A 192 -34.72 56.85 -20.66
C ARG A 192 -34.74 55.82 -21.80
N GLY A 193 -35.33 54.66 -21.56
CA GLY A 193 -35.59 53.62 -22.58
C GLY A 193 -34.92 52.27 -22.33
N LYS A 194 -33.91 52.18 -21.45
CA LYS A 194 -33.38 50.89 -20.97
C LYS A 194 -34.41 50.24 -20.03
N LYS A 195 -34.75 48.98 -20.29
CA LYS A 195 -35.67 48.21 -19.45
C LYS A 195 -34.88 47.45 -18.38
N LEU A 196 -35.29 47.57 -17.12
CA LEU A 196 -34.71 46.83 -15.99
C LEU A 196 -35.13 45.35 -15.94
N GLN A 197 -36.15 45.01 -16.71
CA GLN A 197 -36.67 43.66 -16.87
C GLN A 197 -36.90 43.39 -18.36
N ILE A 198 -36.43 42.25 -18.85
CA ILE A 198 -36.85 41.76 -20.17
C ILE A 198 -38.17 41.03 -19.96
N LEU A 199 -39.27 41.74 -20.22
CA LEU A 199 -40.57 41.09 -20.37
C LEU A 199 -40.48 40.20 -21.62
N PHE A 200 -40.52 38.88 -21.44
CA PHE A 200 -40.77 38.00 -22.58
C PHE A 200 -42.03 38.49 -23.26
N ASN A 201 -41.94 38.76 -24.57
CA ASN A 201 -43.13 38.86 -25.40
C ASN A 201 -43.83 37.51 -25.28
N SER A 202 -44.80 37.41 -24.37
CA SER A 202 -45.83 36.40 -24.47
C SER A 202 -46.39 36.54 -25.88
N PRO A 203 -46.48 35.44 -26.67
CA PRO A 203 -46.98 35.53 -28.03
C PRO A 203 -48.34 36.22 -27.97
N SER A 204 -48.40 37.44 -28.49
CA SER A 204 -49.60 38.24 -28.64
C SER A 204 -50.42 37.67 -29.78
N LYS A 205 -50.92 36.45 -29.60
CA LYS A 205 -51.97 35.85 -30.43
C LYS A 205 -52.87 35.02 -29.53
N ASN A 206 -54.05 35.57 -29.22
CA ASN A 206 -55.27 34.85 -28.82
C ASN A 206 -55.02 33.52 -28.09
N VAL A 207 -54.48 33.59 -26.87
CA VAL A 207 -54.57 32.44 -25.96
C VAL A 207 -56.03 32.37 -25.51
N PRO A 208 -56.74 31.24 -25.70
CA PRO A 208 -58.11 31.10 -25.21
C PRO A 208 -58.18 31.44 -23.72
N HIS A 209 -59.27 32.06 -23.28
CA HIS A 209 -59.54 32.34 -21.86
C HIS A 209 -59.71 31.07 -21.00
N GLU A 210 -59.59 29.88 -21.58
CA GLU A 210 -59.65 28.60 -20.88
C GLU A 210 -58.24 28.13 -20.49
N PRO A 211 -58.05 27.63 -19.25
CA PRO A 211 -56.77 27.10 -18.82
C PRO A 211 -56.37 25.88 -19.65
N LEU A 212 -55.17 25.93 -20.24
CA LEU A 212 -54.60 24.85 -21.07
C LEU A 212 -54.38 23.53 -20.30
N ILE A 213 -54.38 23.57 -18.97
CA ILE A 213 -54.16 22.42 -18.08
C ILE A 213 -55.32 22.35 -17.09
N THR A 214 -55.95 21.17 -16.97
CA THR A 214 -57.00 20.97 -15.96
C THR A 214 -56.39 20.79 -14.58
N LEU A 215 -57.14 21.10 -13.52
CA LEU A 215 -56.68 20.91 -12.14
C LEU A 215 -56.29 19.44 -11.85
N LYS A 216 -57.01 18.47 -12.43
CA LYS A 216 -56.70 17.05 -12.27
C LYS A 216 -55.35 16.68 -12.89
N ASP A 217 -55.07 17.21 -14.08
CA ASP A 217 -53.78 16.99 -14.75
C ASP A 217 -52.65 17.62 -13.94
N PHE A 218 -52.84 18.84 -13.41
CA PHE A 218 -51.87 19.49 -12.54
C PHE A 218 -51.56 18.68 -11.28
N ILE A 219 -52.58 18.13 -10.61
CA ILE A 219 -52.42 17.29 -9.41
C ILE A 219 -51.63 16.01 -9.71
N ASN A 220 -51.80 15.45 -10.90
CA ASN A 220 -51.08 14.25 -11.35
C ASN A 220 -49.63 14.57 -11.75
N ILE A 221 -49.40 15.71 -12.42
CA ILE A 221 -48.05 16.14 -12.82
C ILE A 221 -47.20 16.43 -11.58
N PHE A 222 -47.76 17.11 -10.58
CA PHE A 222 -47.05 17.47 -9.35
C PHE A 222 -47.60 16.70 -8.14
N PRO A 223 -47.16 15.46 -7.87
CA PRO A 223 -47.77 14.59 -6.86
C PRO A 223 -47.60 15.11 -5.42
N THR A 224 -46.66 16.02 -5.17
CA THR A 224 -46.29 16.52 -3.85
C THR A 224 -46.63 17.99 -3.62
N HIS A 225 -47.20 18.71 -4.58
CA HIS A 225 -47.50 20.14 -4.40
C HIS A 225 -48.57 20.39 -3.32
N VAL A 226 -48.58 21.60 -2.75
CA VAL A 226 -49.64 22.07 -1.84
C VAL A 226 -50.03 23.50 -2.18
N CYS A 227 -51.32 23.77 -2.32
CA CYS A 227 -51.86 25.12 -2.56
C CYS A 227 -52.70 25.54 -1.35
N PHE A 228 -52.47 26.75 -0.84
CA PHE A 228 -53.19 27.28 0.32
C PHE A 228 -53.45 28.79 0.21
N ASN A 229 -54.49 29.25 0.89
CA ASN A 229 -54.91 30.65 0.90
C ASN A 229 -54.25 31.47 2.02
N ARG A 230 -54.55 32.78 2.08
CA ARG A 230 -54.05 33.71 3.13
C ARG A 230 -54.34 33.29 4.56
N ASN A 231 -55.44 32.54 4.76
CA ASN A 231 -55.83 32.02 6.07
C ASN A 231 -55.14 30.71 6.42
N MET A 232 -54.13 30.29 5.63
CA MET A 232 -53.34 29.08 5.83
C MET A 232 -54.15 27.78 5.70
N PHE A 233 -55.29 27.82 4.99
CA PHE A 233 -56.09 26.63 4.66
C PHE A 233 -55.67 26.06 3.30
N ILE A 234 -55.53 24.74 3.26
CA ILE A 234 -55.18 24.01 2.03
C ILE A 234 -56.41 23.94 1.11
N GLU A 235 -56.26 24.43 -0.11
CA GLU A 235 -57.29 24.38 -1.16
C GLU A 235 -57.21 23.07 -1.95
N HIS A 236 -56.00 22.70 -2.36
CA HIS A 236 -55.72 21.41 -3.00
C HIS A 236 -54.27 20.98 -2.78
N CYS A 237 -54.01 19.68 -2.96
CA CYS A 237 -52.68 19.10 -2.84
C CYS A 237 -52.48 17.98 -3.87
N GLY A 238 -51.21 17.62 -4.09
CA GLY A 238 -50.83 16.56 -5.00
C GLY A 238 -51.29 15.18 -4.51
N TYR A 239 -51.46 14.26 -5.45
CA TYR A 239 -52.01 12.93 -5.18
C TYR A 239 -51.25 12.13 -4.10
N PHE A 240 -49.91 12.21 -4.08
CA PHE A 240 -49.08 11.50 -3.10
C PHE A 240 -49.33 12.01 -1.68
N LEU A 241 -49.38 13.34 -1.50
CA LEU A 241 -49.68 13.93 -0.19
C LEU A 241 -51.14 13.73 0.23
N ALA A 242 -52.08 13.81 -0.72
CA ALA A 242 -53.49 13.57 -0.46
C ALA A 242 -53.74 12.18 0.13
N GLN A 243 -53.11 11.15 -0.45
CA GLN A 243 -53.16 9.78 0.07
C GLN A 243 -52.54 9.68 1.47
N GLN A 244 -51.38 10.30 1.68
CA GLN A 244 -50.62 10.18 2.91
C GLN A 244 -51.24 10.92 4.09
N LEU A 245 -51.86 12.06 3.83
CA LEU A 245 -52.43 12.92 4.86
C LEU A 245 -53.88 12.57 5.20
N HIS A 246 -54.49 11.61 4.48
CA HIS A 246 -55.90 11.25 4.56
C HIS A 246 -56.81 12.50 4.52
N LEU A 247 -56.49 13.43 3.63
CA LEU A 247 -57.23 14.69 3.49
C LEU A 247 -58.63 14.39 2.96
N SER A 248 -59.62 14.45 3.85
CA SER A 248 -61.03 14.38 3.47
C SER A 248 -61.48 15.71 2.86
N SER A 249 -62.22 15.68 1.75
CA SER A 249 -62.84 16.87 1.14
C SER A 249 -63.88 17.57 2.02
N ILE A 250 -64.13 17.06 3.23
CA ILE A 250 -65.26 17.42 4.10
C ILE A 250 -64.81 18.40 5.21
N SER A 251 -63.52 18.52 5.52
CA SER A 251 -63.00 19.42 6.57
C SER A 251 -61.84 20.29 6.08
N PRO A 252 -61.90 21.62 6.28
CA PRO A 252 -60.80 22.51 5.90
C PRO A 252 -59.62 22.28 6.85
N THR A 253 -58.49 21.84 6.29
CA THR A 253 -57.28 21.55 7.06
C THR A 253 -56.33 22.74 7.01
N ARG A 254 -55.79 23.10 8.18
CA ARG A 254 -54.75 24.14 8.25
C ARG A 254 -53.39 23.51 7.98
N ILE A 255 -52.60 24.21 7.17
CA ILE A 255 -51.25 23.77 6.84
C ILE A 255 -50.35 23.65 8.10
N ASN A 256 -50.60 24.47 9.12
CA ASN A 256 -49.87 24.45 10.40
C ASN A 256 -50.08 23.17 11.21
N ASP A 257 -51.16 22.43 10.97
CA ASP A 257 -51.41 21.17 11.69
C ASP A 257 -50.61 20.01 11.08
N ILE A 258 -50.18 20.16 9.83
CA ILE A 258 -49.54 19.12 9.04
C ILE A 258 -48.04 19.35 8.91
N PHE A 259 -47.65 20.61 8.76
CA PHE A 259 -46.30 21.01 8.41
C PHE A 259 -45.62 21.80 9.51
N GLN A 260 -44.30 21.65 9.56
CA GLN A 260 -43.40 22.46 10.35
C GLN A 260 -42.26 22.94 9.44
N ILE A 261 -42.02 24.25 9.38
CA ILE A 261 -40.88 24.79 8.64
C ILE A 261 -39.59 24.42 9.39
N VAL A 262 -38.65 23.84 8.66
CA VAL A 262 -37.28 23.56 9.12
C VAL A 262 -36.33 24.62 8.58
N THR A 263 -36.54 25.06 7.33
CA THR A 263 -35.75 26.09 6.68
C THR A 263 -36.68 27.03 5.93
N PRO A 264 -36.55 28.36 6.09
CA PRO A 264 -35.57 29.09 6.93
C PRO A 264 -35.75 28.91 8.46
N LEU A 265 -34.67 29.08 9.22
CA LEU A 265 -34.67 28.88 10.68
C LEU A 265 -35.39 30.04 11.41
N ASN A 266 -36.18 29.70 12.44
CA ASN A 266 -36.95 30.65 13.29
C ASN A 266 -38.09 31.39 12.57
N THR A 267 -38.56 30.90 11.43
CA THR A 267 -39.75 31.45 10.77
C THR A 267 -41.01 30.70 11.17
N ASN A 268 -42.01 31.43 11.64
CA ASN A 268 -43.33 30.88 11.86
C ASN A 268 -44.03 30.62 10.52
N LEU A 269 -44.85 29.57 10.45
CA LEU A 269 -45.65 29.25 9.26
C LEU A 269 -46.86 30.22 9.21
N THR A 270 -46.59 31.46 8.81
CA THR A 270 -47.59 32.51 8.57
C THR A 270 -47.41 33.10 7.18
N PHE A 271 -48.49 33.59 6.60
CA PHE A 271 -48.47 34.14 5.24
C PHE A 271 -47.45 35.28 5.08
N LYS A 272 -47.39 36.21 6.04
CA LYS A 272 -46.42 37.32 6.04
C LYS A 272 -44.96 36.84 6.14
N ALA A 273 -44.69 35.81 6.95
CA ALA A 273 -43.33 35.27 7.11
C ALA A 273 -42.85 34.46 5.90
N ILE A 274 -43.78 33.82 5.18
CA ILE A 274 -43.46 33.17 3.91
C ILE A 274 -43.09 34.23 2.86
N ILE A 275 -43.86 35.33 2.80
CA ILE A 275 -43.59 36.44 1.87
C ILE A 275 -42.20 37.05 2.08
N SER A 276 -41.76 37.22 3.33
CA SER A 276 -40.42 37.77 3.60
C SER A 276 -39.27 36.88 3.11
N HIS A 277 -39.53 35.61 2.78
CA HIS A 277 -38.54 34.63 2.35
C HIS A 277 -38.91 33.91 1.04
N MET A 278 -39.73 34.52 0.17
CA MET A 278 -40.23 33.88 -1.06
C MET A 278 -39.14 33.36 -2.01
N ASN A 279 -38.00 34.05 -2.06
CA ASN A 279 -36.86 33.68 -2.89
C ASN A 279 -35.90 32.70 -2.21
N THR A 280 -36.28 32.13 -1.06
CA THR A 280 -35.53 31.06 -0.39
C THR A 280 -36.15 29.69 -0.71
N THR A 281 -35.32 28.65 -0.66
CA THR A 281 -35.82 27.28 -0.72
C THR A 281 -36.36 26.87 0.64
N PHE A 282 -37.62 26.49 0.69
CA PHE A 282 -38.27 26.01 1.91
C PHE A 282 -38.03 24.52 2.09
N ILE A 283 -37.67 24.14 3.31
CA ILE A 283 -37.68 22.74 3.75
C ILE A 283 -38.72 22.61 4.84
N VAL A 284 -39.68 21.73 4.61
CA VAL A 284 -40.86 21.53 5.45
C VAL A 284 -40.90 20.09 5.91
N GLN A 285 -41.02 19.89 7.22
CA GLN A 285 -41.18 18.58 7.83
C GLN A 285 -42.68 18.26 7.98
N LEU A 286 -43.07 17.05 7.59
CA LEU A 286 -44.36 16.47 7.92
C LEU A 286 -44.39 16.11 9.41
N LYS A 287 -45.37 16.62 10.17
CA LYS A 287 -45.53 16.33 11.61
C LYS A 287 -45.95 14.89 11.89
N LYS A 288 -46.75 14.31 11.00
CA LYS A 288 -47.14 12.90 11.09
C LYS A 288 -46.05 12.03 10.45
N PRO A 289 -45.68 10.91 11.09
CA PRO A 289 -44.73 9.98 10.49
C PRO A 289 -45.32 9.34 9.24
N PHE A 290 -44.45 8.97 8.31
CA PHE A 290 -44.86 8.26 7.11
C PHE A 290 -45.16 6.79 7.43
N GLU A 291 -46.31 6.31 6.96
CA GLU A 291 -46.78 4.94 7.17
C GLU A 291 -47.26 4.37 5.83
N ARG A 292 -46.44 3.56 5.16
CA ARG A 292 -46.80 2.85 3.93
C ARG A 292 -46.42 1.37 4.05
N HIS A 293 -47.38 0.46 3.96
CA HIS A 293 -47.18 -0.98 4.22
C HIS A 293 -46.68 -1.29 5.64
N ILE A 294 -47.52 -1.05 6.66
CA ILE A 294 -47.31 -1.67 7.98
C ILE A 294 -47.58 -3.17 7.83
N THR A 295 -46.55 -3.98 7.63
CA THR A 295 -46.63 -5.42 7.92
C THR A 295 -46.73 -5.58 9.44
N LYS A 296 -47.65 -6.43 9.91
CA LYS A 296 -47.91 -6.73 11.34
C LYS A 296 -46.74 -7.40 12.08
N SER A 297 -45.51 -7.27 11.61
CA SER A 297 -44.30 -7.77 12.24
C SER A 297 -43.73 -6.70 13.18
N ASN A 298 -43.80 -6.96 14.48
CA ASN A 298 -43.31 -6.15 15.59
C ASN A 298 -41.78 -5.91 15.53
N GLU A 299 -41.32 -5.04 14.64
CA GLU A 299 -40.03 -4.36 14.83
C GLU A 299 -40.30 -2.88 14.96
N VAL A 300 -39.89 -2.31 16.10
CA VAL A 300 -39.92 -0.87 16.38
C VAL A 300 -38.87 -0.20 15.48
N LYS A 301 -39.18 -0.05 14.19
CA LYS A 301 -38.41 0.82 13.31
C LYS A 301 -38.77 2.25 13.67
N MET A 302 -37.76 3.06 14.02
CA MET A 302 -37.94 4.48 14.30
C MET A 302 -38.73 5.13 13.18
N LYS A 303 -39.92 5.63 13.50
CA LYS A 303 -40.77 6.35 12.54
C LYS A 303 -40.06 7.65 12.15
N GLN A 304 -39.50 7.69 10.95
CA GLN A 304 -38.81 8.87 10.44
C GLN A 304 -39.82 9.84 9.81
N HIS A 305 -39.58 11.13 10.02
CA HIS A 305 -40.38 12.18 9.41
C HIS A 305 -39.90 12.43 7.98
N ILE A 306 -40.83 12.70 7.07
CA ILE A 306 -40.49 13.11 5.70
C ILE A 306 -40.26 14.61 5.67
N TYR A 307 -39.25 15.00 4.90
CA TYR A 307 -38.96 16.39 4.57
C TYR A 307 -39.31 16.64 3.11
N LEU A 308 -39.98 17.76 2.86
CA LEU A 308 -40.31 18.25 1.53
C LEU A 308 -39.48 19.51 1.28
N LYS A 309 -38.75 19.54 0.17
CA LYS A 309 -37.92 20.68 -0.23
C LYS A 309 -38.49 21.28 -1.51
N GLY A 310 -38.67 22.60 -1.52
CA GLY A 310 -39.29 23.26 -2.67
C GLY A 310 -39.30 24.77 -2.57
N GLN A 311 -40.05 25.39 -3.47
CA GLN A 311 -40.25 26.84 -3.50
C GLN A 311 -41.73 27.15 -3.29
N MET A 312 -42.00 28.23 -2.54
CA MET A 312 -43.33 28.80 -2.39
C MET A 312 -43.49 29.92 -3.42
N ILE A 313 -44.59 29.90 -4.18
CA ILE A 313 -44.85 30.81 -5.30
C ILE A 313 -46.20 31.47 -5.07
N LEU A 314 -46.27 32.79 -5.26
CA LEU A 314 -47.49 33.57 -5.11
C LEU A 314 -48.33 33.47 -6.40
N VAL A 315 -49.62 33.16 -6.28
CA VAL A 315 -50.52 32.95 -7.44
C VAL A 315 -51.86 33.64 -7.22
N GLY A 316 -52.60 33.90 -8.29
CA GLY A 316 -53.94 34.49 -8.23
C GLY A 316 -53.94 35.94 -7.72
N GLY A 317 -52.94 36.74 -8.11
CA GLY A 317 -52.84 38.14 -7.69
C GLY A 317 -52.43 38.34 -6.23
N GLY A 318 -51.97 37.30 -5.54
CA GLY A 318 -51.51 37.40 -4.16
C GLY A 318 -52.42 36.81 -3.10
N GLU A 319 -53.48 36.11 -3.50
CA GLU A 319 -54.42 35.47 -2.58
C GLU A 319 -54.02 34.04 -2.19
N TYR A 320 -53.22 33.37 -3.04
CA TYR A 320 -52.81 31.99 -2.84
C TYR A 320 -51.30 31.82 -2.92
N ILE A 321 -50.80 30.82 -2.21
CA ILE A 321 -49.42 30.34 -2.31
C ILE A 321 -49.44 28.88 -2.73
N ILE A 322 -48.68 28.57 -3.79
CA ILE A 322 -48.42 27.20 -4.21
C ILE A 322 -47.01 26.83 -3.77
N PHE A 323 -46.89 25.78 -2.97
CA PHE A 323 -45.63 25.15 -2.60
C PHE A 323 -45.33 24.01 -3.57
N VAL A 324 -44.51 24.29 -4.58
CA VAL A 324 -43.99 23.30 -5.51
C VAL A 324 -42.76 22.66 -4.88
N ASN A 325 -42.84 21.37 -4.59
CA ASN A 325 -41.83 20.69 -3.79
C ASN A 325 -41.61 19.24 -4.22
N SER A 326 -40.49 18.70 -3.78
CA SER A 326 -40.10 17.31 -3.95
C SER A 326 -39.72 16.71 -2.60
N ILE A 327 -39.83 15.40 -2.47
CA ILE A 327 -39.40 14.67 -1.28
C ILE A 327 -37.88 14.80 -1.17
N HIS A 328 -37.38 15.24 -0.01
CA HIS A 328 -35.97 15.46 0.21
C HIS A 328 -35.30 14.20 0.76
N LEU A 329 -34.75 13.38 -0.13
CA LEU A 329 -33.95 12.19 0.20
C LEU A 329 -32.78 12.06 -0.78
N ASP A 330 -31.58 11.84 -0.26
CA ASP A 330 -30.37 11.90 -1.10
C ASP A 330 -29.79 10.52 -1.44
N THR A 331 -30.20 9.46 -0.72
CA THR A 331 -29.62 8.11 -0.86
C THR A 331 -30.68 7.03 -1.04
N VAL A 332 -30.31 5.97 -1.77
CA VAL A 332 -31.16 4.78 -1.97
C VAL A 332 -31.46 4.07 -0.64
N LYS A 333 -30.53 4.14 0.33
CA LYS A 333 -30.76 3.59 1.68
C LYS A 333 -31.88 4.34 2.39
N SER A 334 -31.89 5.67 2.30
CA SER A 334 -32.95 6.50 2.89
C SER A 334 -34.32 6.23 2.25
N LEU A 335 -34.38 5.95 0.94
CA LEU A 335 -35.61 5.51 0.28
C LEU A 335 -36.16 4.23 0.90
N LEU A 336 -35.31 3.21 1.10
CA LEU A 336 -35.72 1.94 1.71
C LEU A 336 -36.17 2.11 3.16
N THR A 337 -35.43 2.88 3.96
CA THR A 337 -35.79 3.16 5.37
C THR A 337 -37.14 3.85 5.49
N ASN A 338 -37.41 4.81 4.60
CA ASN A 338 -38.66 5.58 4.60
C ASN A 338 -39.77 4.94 3.76
N GLN A 339 -39.57 3.75 3.19
CA GLN A 339 -40.56 3.06 2.36
C GLN A 339 -41.10 3.91 1.19
N ILE A 340 -40.25 4.80 0.67
CA ILE A 340 -40.54 5.63 -0.51
C ILE A 340 -39.83 5.02 -1.71
N TYR A 341 -40.53 4.95 -2.84
CA TYR A 341 -40.01 4.34 -4.05
C TYR A 341 -39.64 5.41 -5.07
N LEU A 342 -38.74 5.05 -5.99
CA LEU A 342 -38.37 5.92 -7.09
C LEU A 342 -39.56 6.29 -8.00
N ASN A 343 -40.60 5.44 -8.01
CA ASN A 343 -41.85 5.69 -8.74
C ASN A 343 -42.69 6.82 -8.16
N ASP A 344 -42.49 7.17 -6.89
CA ASP A 344 -43.20 8.29 -6.26
C ASP A 344 -42.65 9.65 -6.73
N TYR A 345 -41.47 9.65 -7.38
CA TYR A 345 -40.86 10.84 -8.00
C TYR A 345 -41.19 10.89 -9.49
N PRO A 346 -41.74 12.01 -9.99
CA PRO A 346 -41.89 12.24 -11.43
C PRO A 346 -40.55 12.14 -12.17
N LEU A 347 -40.58 11.77 -13.45
CA LEU A 347 -39.35 11.61 -14.26
C LEU A 347 -38.60 12.94 -14.48
N PHE A 348 -39.32 14.06 -14.51
CA PHE A 348 -38.74 15.39 -14.64
C PHE A 348 -38.15 15.91 -13.32
N ASP A 349 -38.40 15.23 -12.20
CA ASP A 349 -37.91 15.66 -10.89
C ASP A 349 -36.40 15.44 -10.78
N THR A 350 -35.68 16.51 -10.44
CA THR A 350 -34.23 16.49 -10.26
C THR A 350 -33.80 15.63 -9.06
N GLN A 351 -34.61 15.50 -8.02
CA GLN A 351 -34.26 14.69 -6.83
C GLN A 351 -34.06 13.21 -7.20
N ARG A 352 -34.88 12.69 -8.11
CA ARG A 352 -34.73 11.34 -8.65
C ARG A 352 -33.34 11.11 -9.25
N ASN A 353 -32.87 12.06 -10.04
CA ASN A 353 -31.56 11.99 -10.69
C ASN A 353 -30.41 12.14 -9.69
N VAL A 354 -30.57 12.99 -8.67
CA VAL A 354 -29.59 13.15 -7.59
C VAL A 354 -29.39 11.85 -6.81
N ILE A 355 -30.46 11.14 -6.47
CA ILE A 355 -30.38 9.85 -5.76
C ILE A 355 -29.59 8.82 -6.59
N LEU A 356 -29.88 8.72 -7.89
CA LEU A 356 -29.19 7.80 -8.80
C LEU A 356 -27.72 8.20 -8.99
N LEU A 357 -27.43 9.50 -9.11
CA LEU A 357 -26.08 10.03 -9.23
C LEU A 357 -25.26 9.75 -7.97
N ASN A 358 -25.84 9.94 -6.79
CA ASN A 358 -25.18 9.63 -5.52
C ASN A 358 -24.87 8.13 -5.38
N GLN A 359 -25.77 7.27 -5.86
CA GLN A 359 -25.51 5.83 -5.92
C GLN A 359 -24.36 5.50 -6.89
N SER A 360 -24.33 6.13 -8.07
CA SER A 360 -23.24 5.98 -9.05
C SER A 360 -21.89 6.42 -8.45
N ARG A 361 -21.85 7.56 -7.76
CA ARG A 361 -20.66 8.05 -7.05
C ARG A 361 -20.18 7.05 -5.99
N ALA A 362 -21.09 6.48 -5.19
CA ALA A 362 -20.74 5.47 -4.19
C ALA A 362 -20.13 4.22 -4.84
N CYS A 363 -20.67 3.77 -5.97
CA CYS A 363 -20.10 2.65 -6.74
C CYS A 363 -18.71 2.98 -7.31
N GLN A 364 -18.50 4.19 -7.84
CA GLN A 364 -17.20 4.64 -8.35
C GLN A 364 -16.14 4.68 -7.25
N GLN A 365 -16.48 5.18 -6.06
CA GLN A 365 -15.57 5.17 -4.90
C GLN A 365 -15.15 3.75 -4.50
N LEU A 366 -16.10 2.81 -4.47
CA LEU A 366 -15.81 1.41 -4.15
C LEU A 366 -14.90 0.78 -5.22
N LEU A 367 -15.10 1.11 -6.50
CA LEU A 367 -14.23 0.64 -7.57
C LEU A 367 -12.81 1.18 -7.44
N ASN A 368 -12.65 2.48 -7.15
CA ASN A 368 -11.34 3.11 -6.99
C ASN A 368 -10.55 2.49 -5.83
N THR A 369 -11.20 2.26 -4.69
CA THR A 369 -10.55 1.61 -3.53
C THR A 369 -10.10 0.18 -3.85
N LYS A 370 -10.91 -0.59 -4.60
CA LYS A 370 -10.51 -1.92 -5.07
C LYS A 370 -9.32 -1.85 -6.03
N LEU A 371 -9.30 -0.85 -6.92
CA LEU A 371 -8.19 -0.63 -7.84
C LEU A 371 -6.89 -0.33 -7.07
N GLU A 372 -6.94 0.56 -6.07
CA GLU A 372 -5.79 0.85 -5.19
C GLU A 372 -5.27 -0.41 -4.49
N GLN A 373 -6.17 -1.25 -3.96
CA GLN A 373 -5.78 -2.53 -3.35
C GLN A 373 -5.08 -3.46 -4.34
N THR A 374 -5.60 -3.58 -5.57
CA THR A 374 -4.97 -4.43 -6.59
C THR A 374 -3.59 -3.91 -7.01
N VAL A 375 -3.43 -2.59 -7.17
CA VAL A 375 -2.14 -1.97 -7.50
C VAL A 375 -1.12 -2.22 -6.38
N ASN A 376 -1.54 -2.09 -5.12
CA ASN A 376 -0.67 -2.37 -3.97
C ASN A 376 -0.25 -3.84 -3.90
N ASN A 377 -1.14 -4.77 -4.20
CA ASN A 377 -0.81 -6.20 -4.24
C ASN A 377 0.17 -6.53 -5.37
N LEU A 378 -0.01 -5.94 -6.55
CA LEU A 378 0.91 -6.11 -7.68
C LEU A 378 2.32 -5.59 -7.35
N LYS A 379 2.43 -4.44 -6.67
CA LYS A 379 3.73 -3.92 -6.21
C LYS A 379 4.43 -4.88 -5.25
N LYS A 380 3.70 -5.47 -4.30
CA LYS A 380 4.26 -6.47 -3.38
C LYS A 380 4.77 -7.70 -4.13
N MET A 381 3.96 -8.27 -5.03
CA MET A 381 4.36 -9.42 -5.84
C MET A 381 5.58 -9.12 -6.70
N ALA A 382 5.69 -7.93 -7.28
CA ALA A 382 6.86 -7.51 -8.05
C ALA A 382 8.12 -7.45 -7.17
N GLY A 383 8.03 -6.90 -5.95
CA GLY A 383 9.13 -6.89 -5.00
C GLY A 383 9.56 -8.30 -4.55
N ASP A 384 8.60 -9.17 -4.26
CA ASP A 384 8.88 -10.57 -3.89
C ASP A 384 9.58 -11.32 -5.03
N LEU A 385 9.15 -11.09 -6.27
CA LEU A 385 9.78 -11.67 -7.47
C LEU A 385 11.23 -11.20 -7.63
N GLU A 386 11.54 -9.95 -7.32
CA GLU A 386 12.90 -9.41 -7.40
C GLU A 386 13.83 -10.06 -6.36
N ILE A 387 13.31 -10.28 -5.14
CA ILE A 387 14.03 -11.01 -4.08
C ILE A 387 14.29 -12.47 -4.51
N ILE A 388 13.27 -13.14 -5.04
CA ILE A 388 13.40 -14.53 -5.53
C ILE A 388 14.42 -14.60 -6.67
N LYS A 389 14.37 -13.64 -7.61
CA LYS A 389 15.33 -13.53 -8.70
C LYS A 389 16.76 -13.37 -8.19
N SER A 390 17.00 -12.44 -7.25
CA SER A 390 18.32 -12.23 -6.66
C SER A 390 18.86 -13.49 -5.96
N LYS A 391 18.02 -14.21 -5.21
CA LYS A 391 18.42 -15.48 -4.58
C LYS A 391 18.76 -16.55 -5.62
N THR A 392 17.96 -16.64 -6.69
CA THR A 392 18.17 -17.60 -7.79
C THR A 392 19.47 -17.30 -8.52
N ASP A 393 19.76 -16.02 -8.77
CA ASP A 393 21.00 -15.57 -9.38
C ASP A 393 22.21 -15.95 -8.51
N SER A 394 22.17 -15.75 -7.19
CA SER A 394 23.24 -16.18 -6.26
C SER A 394 23.54 -17.67 -6.37
N PHE A 395 22.50 -18.52 -6.30
CA PHE A 395 22.68 -19.98 -6.39
C PHE A 395 23.24 -20.44 -7.74
N LEU A 396 22.94 -19.72 -8.82
CA LEU A 396 23.47 -20.05 -10.15
C LEU A 396 24.98 -19.82 -10.20
N TYR A 397 25.46 -18.68 -9.67
CA TYR A 397 26.89 -18.34 -9.65
C TYR A 397 27.70 -19.18 -8.65
N ASP A 398 27.07 -19.66 -7.58
CA ASP A 398 27.74 -20.55 -6.60
C ASP A 398 28.02 -21.95 -7.17
N THR A 399 27.23 -22.42 -8.13
CA THR A 399 27.30 -23.80 -8.64
C THR A 399 28.03 -23.94 -9.97
N ILE A 400 28.14 -22.86 -10.73
CA ILE A 400 28.65 -22.86 -12.10
C ILE A 400 29.62 -21.68 -12.25
N PRO A 401 30.78 -21.83 -12.93
CA PRO A 401 31.68 -20.72 -13.20
C PRO A 401 30.98 -19.52 -13.83
N LEU A 402 31.39 -18.30 -13.44
CA LEU A 402 30.78 -17.03 -13.86
C LEU A 402 30.55 -16.93 -15.37
N GLN A 403 31.57 -17.24 -16.18
CA GLN A 403 31.48 -17.18 -17.65
C GLN A 403 30.39 -18.10 -18.22
N ILE A 404 30.20 -19.25 -17.58
CA ILE A 404 29.23 -20.26 -18.00
C ILE A 404 27.83 -19.89 -17.51
N ALA A 405 27.72 -19.37 -16.29
CA ALA A 405 26.48 -18.87 -15.73
C ALA A 405 25.91 -17.69 -16.54
N GLU A 406 26.76 -16.75 -16.97
CA GLU A 406 26.36 -15.65 -17.86
C GLU A 406 25.93 -16.15 -19.25
N GLY A 407 26.68 -17.10 -19.81
CA GLY A 407 26.31 -17.71 -21.10
C GLY A 407 24.97 -18.44 -21.05
N LEU A 408 24.68 -19.15 -19.95
CA LEU A 408 23.38 -19.79 -19.71
C LEU A 408 22.26 -18.75 -19.52
N ARG A 409 22.53 -17.66 -18.79
CA ARG A 409 21.57 -16.55 -18.59
C ARG A 409 21.16 -15.89 -19.89
N ASN A 410 22.11 -15.73 -20.81
CA ASN A 410 21.89 -15.12 -22.11
C ASN A 410 21.36 -16.11 -23.17
N ASN A 411 21.03 -17.35 -22.79
CA ASN A 411 20.64 -18.44 -23.70
C ASN A 411 21.64 -18.67 -24.83
N THR A 412 22.93 -18.42 -24.58
CA THR A 412 23.99 -18.73 -25.54
C THR A 412 24.40 -20.19 -25.41
N ASN A 413 24.62 -20.85 -26.54
CA ASN A 413 25.11 -22.22 -26.54
C ASN A 413 26.59 -22.24 -26.16
N ILE A 414 26.94 -22.93 -25.08
CA ILE A 414 28.32 -23.02 -24.60
C ILE A 414 28.91 -24.33 -25.07
N GLU A 415 29.76 -24.27 -26.09
CA GLU A 415 30.44 -25.43 -26.64
C GLU A 415 31.57 -25.91 -25.72
N ALA A 416 31.90 -27.20 -25.84
CA ALA A 416 33.04 -27.78 -25.12
C ALA A 416 34.35 -27.17 -25.64
N LYS A 417 35.24 -26.79 -24.71
CA LYS A 417 36.55 -26.22 -25.01
C LYS A 417 37.65 -27.25 -24.73
N GLU A 418 38.61 -27.32 -25.64
CA GLU A 418 39.82 -28.10 -25.46
C GLU A 418 40.92 -27.20 -24.88
N PHE A 419 41.52 -27.65 -23.77
CA PHE A 419 42.63 -26.98 -23.10
C PHE A 419 43.88 -27.79 -23.35
N SER A 420 44.92 -27.15 -23.91
CA SER A 420 46.18 -27.82 -24.26
C SER A 420 46.96 -28.32 -23.05
N GLU A 421 46.93 -27.55 -21.95
CA GLU A 421 47.56 -27.90 -20.68
C GLU A 421 46.62 -27.53 -19.53
N ALA A 422 46.26 -28.52 -18.70
CA ALA A 422 45.58 -28.32 -17.44
C ALA A 422 46.10 -29.31 -16.40
N SER A 423 46.10 -28.91 -15.14
CA SER A 423 46.50 -29.77 -14.03
C SER A 423 45.26 -30.30 -13.30
N CYS A 424 45.26 -31.59 -13.02
CA CYS A 424 44.17 -32.32 -12.38
C CYS A 424 44.67 -32.92 -11.06
N LEU A 425 43.97 -32.63 -9.97
CA LEU A 425 44.21 -33.17 -8.64
C LEU A 425 43.01 -34.04 -8.24
N ILE A 426 43.28 -35.30 -7.91
CA ILE A 426 42.29 -36.17 -7.28
C ILE A 426 42.80 -36.52 -5.88
N CYS A 427 41.95 -36.39 -4.87
CA CYS A 427 42.23 -36.87 -3.54
C CYS A 427 41.18 -37.86 -3.05
N ASP A 428 41.61 -38.82 -2.24
CA ASP A 428 40.74 -39.79 -1.58
C ASP A 428 41.11 -39.99 -0.11
N VAL A 429 40.16 -40.53 0.67
CA VAL A 429 40.37 -40.96 2.05
C VAL A 429 40.54 -42.49 2.06
N PRO A 430 41.75 -43.04 2.24
CA PRO A 430 42.02 -44.47 2.05
C PRO A 430 41.23 -45.39 2.98
N TYR A 431 40.97 -44.93 4.20
CA TYR A 431 40.31 -45.68 5.26
C TYR A 431 38.82 -45.34 5.39
N PHE A 432 38.22 -44.71 4.38
CA PHE A 432 36.82 -44.26 4.45
C PHE A 432 35.83 -45.40 4.74
N ASN A 433 36.06 -46.58 4.17
CA ASN A 433 35.23 -47.77 4.44
C ASN A 433 35.20 -48.12 5.94
N ILE A 434 36.33 -47.99 6.63
CA ILE A 434 36.41 -48.25 8.08
C ILE A 434 35.58 -47.22 8.83
N ILE A 435 35.75 -45.94 8.49
CA ILE A 435 35.01 -44.83 9.11
C ILE A 435 33.50 -45.03 8.95
N ASN A 436 33.05 -45.42 7.76
CA ASN A 436 31.64 -45.64 7.47
C ASN A 436 31.05 -46.85 8.22
N THR A 437 31.86 -47.88 8.50
CA THR A 437 31.44 -49.05 9.29
C THR A 437 31.40 -48.77 10.79
N THR A 438 32.31 -47.92 11.30
CA THR A 438 32.45 -47.66 12.75
C THR A 438 31.63 -46.49 13.28
N CYS A 439 31.46 -45.43 12.48
CA CYS A 439 30.82 -44.18 12.90
C CYS A 439 29.34 -44.14 12.49
N SER A 440 28.52 -43.33 13.17
CA SER A 440 27.13 -43.17 12.76
C SER A 440 27.01 -42.33 11.46
N PRO A 441 26.02 -42.58 10.60
CA PRO A 441 25.86 -41.82 9.34
C PRO A 441 25.76 -40.31 9.55
N LYS A 442 25.17 -39.85 10.66
CA LYS A 442 25.07 -38.43 11.00
C LYS A 442 26.44 -37.81 11.28
N GLU A 443 27.30 -38.52 12.00
CA GLU A 443 28.66 -38.06 12.32
C GLU A 443 29.54 -38.04 11.05
N VAL A 444 29.41 -39.04 10.19
CA VAL A 444 30.12 -39.09 8.90
C VAL A 444 29.71 -37.91 8.01
N ILE A 445 28.42 -37.59 7.92
CA ILE A 445 27.94 -36.43 7.14
C ILE A 445 28.48 -35.11 7.72
N GLY A 446 28.46 -34.96 9.05
CA GLY A 446 29.02 -33.77 9.71
C GLY A 446 30.50 -33.59 9.39
N LEU A 447 31.29 -34.65 9.59
CA LEU A 447 32.72 -34.67 9.31
C LEU A 447 33.04 -34.33 7.85
N MET A 448 32.29 -34.91 6.89
CA MET A 448 32.48 -34.62 5.47
C MET A 448 32.10 -33.19 5.11
N THR A 449 31.06 -32.63 5.75
CA THR A 449 30.66 -31.23 5.55
C THR A 449 31.78 -30.29 5.99
N ASP A 450 32.37 -30.54 7.16
CA ASP A 450 33.48 -29.73 7.67
C ASP A 450 34.72 -29.81 6.77
N ILE A 451 35.08 -31.02 6.33
CA ILE A 451 36.21 -31.22 5.40
C ILE A 451 35.94 -30.48 4.08
N PHE A 452 34.75 -30.63 3.49
CA PHE A 452 34.45 -29.98 2.22
C PHE A 452 34.42 -28.45 2.32
N ASN A 453 33.95 -27.88 3.43
CA ASN A 453 34.01 -26.43 3.66
C ASN A 453 35.47 -25.93 3.72
N THR A 454 36.37 -26.68 4.35
CA THR A 454 37.80 -26.33 4.37
C THR A 454 38.44 -26.44 2.98
N TYR A 455 38.09 -27.46 2.21
CA TYR A 455 38.57 -27.62 0.84
C TYR A 455 38.13 -26.46 -0.05
N GLU A 456 36.85 -26.10 0.00
CA GLU A 456 36.30 -25.02 -0.81
C GLU A 456 36.98 -23.68 -0.52
N SER A 457 37.29 -23.41 0.75
CA SER A 457 38.04 -22.22 1.17
C SER A 457 39.45 -22.17 0.54
N LEU A 458 40.17 -23.31 0.54
CA LEU A 458 41.49 -23.40 -0.08
C LEU A 458 41.45 -23.36 -1.61
N ILE A 459 40.43 -23.96 -2.22
CA ILE A 459 40.25 -23.98 -3.68
C ILE A 459 40.06 -22.57 -4.22
N LEU A 460 39.31 -21.73 -3.51
CA LEU A 460 39.14 -20.32 -3.83
C LEU A 460 40.46 -19.54 -3.74
N LEU A 461 41.28 -19.79 -2.70
CA LEU A 461 42.59 -19.12 -2.52
C LEU A 461 43.53 -19.36 -3.72
N TYR A 462 43.53 -20.56 -4.28
CA TYR A 462 44.38 -20.96 -5.40
C TYR A 462 43.70 -20.88 -6.78
N ASN A 463 42.57 -20.17 -6.89
CA ASN A 463 41.80 -19.99 -8.13
C ASN A 463 41.59 -21.31 -8.92
N SER A 464 41.35 -22.39 -8.20
CA SER A 464 41.12 -23.72 -8.76
C SER A 464 39.62 -24.01 -8.82
N HIS A 465 39.20 -24.96 -9.66
CA HIS A 465 37.79 -25.29 -9.84
C HIS A 465 37.47 -26.70 -9.35
N LYS A 466 36.45 -26.82 -8.49
CA LYS A 466 35.89 -28.10 -8.05
C LYS A 466 35.05 -28.70 -9.19
N VAL A 467 35.44 -29.85 -9.72
CA VAL A 467 34.75 -30.47 -10.87
C VAL A 467 33.66 -31.43 -10.40
N VAL A 468 34.02 -32.42 -9.57
CA VAL A 468 33.08 -33.41 -9.02
C VAL A 468 33.59 -33.90 -7.65
N SER A 469 32.67 -34.19 -6.74
CA SER A 469 32.93 -34.96 -5.51
C SER A 469 32.04 -36.20 -5.50
N PHE A 470 32.61 -37.38 -5.28
CA PHE A 470 31.87 -38.64 -5.14
C PHE A 470 32.31 -39.36 -3.87
N MET A 471 31.41 -39.43 -2.88
CA MET A 471 31.66 -40.06 -1.58
C MET A 471 32.97 -39.56 -0.94
N ASP A 472 34.02 -40.37 -0.97
CA ASP A 472 35.34 -40.14 -0.38
C ASP A 472 36.37 -39.52 -1.33
N THR A 473 36.02 -39.40 -2.61
CA THR A 473 36.91 -38.90 -3.66
C THR A 473 36.52 -37.49 -4.09
N TYR A 474 37.51 -36.60 -4.15
CA TYR A 474 37.33 -35.19 -4.51
C TYR A 474 38.22 -34.83 -5.71
N PHE A 475 37.63 -34.24 -6.75
CA PHE A 475 38.30 -33.93 -8.01
C PHE A 475 38.35 -32.42 -8.27
N ILE A 476 39.56 -31.89 -8.40
CA ILE A 476 39.87 -30.48 -8.59
C ILE A 476 40.67 -30.33 -9.89
N ALA A 477 40.32 -29.34 -10.70
CA ALA A 477 41.08 -28.97 -11.89
C ALA A 477 41.52 -27.51 -11.80
N CYS A 478 42.74 -27.22 -12.27
CA CYS A 478 43.29 -25.87 -12.38
C CYS A 478 43.72 -25.62 -13.82
N GLY A 479 43.58 -24.36 -14.28
CA GLY A 479 43.69 -24.00 -15.70
C GLY A 479 42.39 -24.20 -16.50
N VAL A 480 41.27 -24.41 -15.81
CA VAL A 480 39.92 -24.60 -16.36
C VAL A 480 38.92 -23.96 -15.38
N PRO A 481 37.91 -23.17 -15.81
CA PRO A 481 37.54 -22.87 -17.19
C PRO A 481 38.43 -21.85 -17.89
N ASP A 482 39.25 -21.09 -17.14
CA ASP A 482 40.19 -20.13 -17.67
C ASP A 482 41.61 -20.71 -17.66
N ALA A 483 42.29 -20.60 -18.80
CA ALA A 483 43.66 -21.06 -18.93
C ALA A 483 44.59 -20.22 -18.03
N GLN A 484 45.33 -20.89 -17.15
CA GLN A 484 46.28 -20.27 -16.23
C GLN A 484 47.67 -20.82 -16.49
N THR A 485 48.70 -19.98 -16.49
CA THR A 485 50.08 -20.44 -16.74
C THR A 485 50.68 -21.21 -15.56
N ASN A 486 50.37 -20.81 -14.32
CA ASN A 486 50.85 -21.47 -13.10
C ASN A 486 49.84 -22.49 -12.52
N HIS A 487 49.17 -23.26 -13.39
CA HIS A 487 48.17 -24.25 -12.94
C HIS A 487 48.79 -25.40 -12.12
N ALA A 488 50.02 -25.81 -12.43
CA ALA A 488 50.70 -26.93 -11.79
C ALA A 488 51.23 -26.57 -10.40
N GLY A 489 51.87 -25.40 -10.25
CA GLY A 489 52.38 -24.93 -8.96
C GLY A 489 51.25 -24.63 -7.97
N ASN A 490 50.16 -24.01 -8.44
CA ASN A 490 48.98 -23.76 -7.61
C ASN A 490 48.38 -25.05 -7.06
N LEU A 491 48.26 -26.11 -7.85
CA LEU A 491 47.76 -27.40 -7.35
C LEU A 491 48.73 -28.14 -6.43
N MET A 492 50.04 -28.00 -6.62
CA MET A 492 51.02 -28.57 -5.67
C MET A 492 50.93 -27.88 -4.30
N ASN A 493 50.81 -26.55 -4.28
CA ASN A 493 50.59 -25.78 -3.05
C ASN A 493 49.25 -26.13 -2.41
N LEU A 494 48.18 -26.20 -3.20
CA LEU A 494 46.86 -26.65 -2.74
C LEU A 494 46.93 -28.04 -2.10
N ALA A 495 47.63 -29.00 -2.73
CA ALA A 495 47.76 -30.36 -2.20
C ALA A 495 48.46 -30.39 -0.83
N LEU A 496 49.50 -29.59 -0.63
CA LEU A 496 50.17 -29.44 0.68
C LEU A 496 49.22 -28.84 1.72
N GLY A 497 48.46 -27.79 1.35
CA GLY A 497 47.48 -27.15 2.22
C GLY A 497 46.33 -28.09 2.62
N LEU A 498 45.81 -28.89 1.68
CA LEU A 498 44.77 -29.89 1.94
C LEU A 498 45.25 -30.95 2.93
N LEU A 499 46.47 -31.47 2.76
CA LEU A 499 47.04 -32.48 3.64
C LEU A 499 47.22 -31.93 5.07
N TRP A 500 47.62 -30.66 5.21
CA TRP A 500 47.72 -29.99 6.50
C TRP A 500 46.38 -29.81 7.19
N GLN A 501 45.37 -29.26 6.50
CA GLN A 501 44.07 -28.97 7.11
C GLN A 501 43.34 -30.25 7.51
N VAL A 502 43.41 -31.31 6.70
CA VAL A 502 42.70 -32.55 7.03
C VAL A 502 43.24 -33.25 8.27
N LYS A 503 44.53 -33.09 8.54
CA LYS A 503 45.15 -33.64 9.75
C LYS A 503 44.54 -33.06 11.04
N GLN A 504 43.94 -31.86 10.99
CA GLN A 504 43.31 -31.24 12.15
C GLN A 504 41.97 -31.91 12.52
N PHE A 505 41.35 -32.61 11.57
CA PHE A 505 40.10 -33.32 11.80
C PHE A 505 40.37 -34.72 12.35
N VAL A 506 39.75 -35.02 13.50
CA VAL A 506 39.85 -36.32 14.16
C VAL A 506 38.56 -37.10 13.95
N VAL A 507 38.68 -38.36 13.55
CA VAL A 507 37.52 -39.22 13.33
C VAL A 507 36.86 -39.56 14.67
N PRO A 508 35.54 -39.31 14.83
CA PRO A 508 34.79 -39.69 16.03
C PRO A 508 34.92 -41.20 16.30
N VAL A 509 34.97 -41.60 17.58
CA VAL A 509 35.12 -43.02 18.02
C VAL A 509 36.51 -43.63 17.79
N ILE A 510 37.12 -43.47 16.61
CA ILE A 510 38.46 -44.01 16.30
C ILE A 510 39.57 -43.13 16.92
N ASN A 511 39.31 -41.84 17.11
CA ASN A 511 40.24 -40.85 17.69
C ASN A 511 41.60 -40.77 16.98
N LEU A 512 41.59 -40.95 15.65
CA LEU A 512 42.75 -40.80 14.78
C LEU A 512 42.52 -39.64 13.79
N PRO A 513 43.57 -38.89 13.41
CA PRO A 513 43.47 -37.87 12.39
C PRO A 513 43.21 -38.49 11.02
N ILE A 514 42.46 -37.81 10.16
CA ILE A 514 42.19 -38.30 8.81
C ILE A 514 43.46 -38.25 7.97
N LEU A 515 43.69 -39.31 7.20
CA LEU A 515 44.76 -39.38 6.21
C LEU A 515 44.18 -39.24 4.80
N LEU A 516 44.84 -38.46 3.97
CA LEU A 516 44.53 -38.31 2.55
C LEU A 516 45.58 -38.97 1.68
N ARG A 517 45.17 -39.38 0.48
CA ARG A 517 46.10 -39.53 -0.65
C ARG A 517 45.74 -38.52 -1.70
N ILE A 518 46.75 -37.96 -2.34
CA ILE A 518 46.56 -36.95 -3.36
C ILE A 518 47.41 -37.33 -4.57
N ALA A 519 46.84 -37.27 -5.76
CA ALA A 519 47.54 -37.48 -7.02
C ALA A 519 47.36 -36.28 -7.94
N ILE A 520 48.45 -35.85 -8.57
CA ILE A 520 48.47 -34.70 -9.49
C ILE A 520 49.08 -35.09 -10.83
N HIS A 521 48.34 -34.87 -11.91
CA HIS A 521 48.82 -35.03 -13.28
C HIS A 521 48.47 -33.82 -14.12
N THR A 522 49.30 -33.52 -15.13
CA THR A 522 49.12 -32.39 -16.04
C THR A 522 49.11 -32.90 -17.47
N GLY A 523 48.16 -32.42 -18.27
CA GLY A 523 47.99 -32.82 -19.66
C GLY A 523 46.78 -32.12 -20.31
N PRO A 524 46.49 -32.44 -21.57
CA PRO A 524 45.34 -31.86 -22.27
C PRO A 524 44.02 -32.38 -21.69
N VAL A 525 43.01 -31.52 -21.63
CA VAL A 525 41.66 -31.86 -21.15
C VAL A 525 40.61 -31.16 -22.00
N VAL A 526 39.44 -31.81 -22.11
CA VAL A 526 38.24 -31.21 -22.73
C VAL A 526 37.26 -30.90 -21.62
N ALA A 527 36.84 -29.64 -21.50
CA ALA A 527 35.89 -29.23 -20.49
C ALA A 527 34.64 -28.61 -21.12
N GLY A 528 33.48 -28.92 -20.56
CA GLY A 528 32.20 -28.47 -21.10
C GLY A 528 31.03 -28.74 -20.19
N ILE A 529 29.86 -28.29 -20.62
CA ILE A 529 28.60 -28.51 -19.92
C ILE A 529 27.99 -29.84 -20.33
N VAL A 530 27.55 -30.63 -19.35
CA VAL A 530 26.76 -31.84 -19.56
C VAL A 530 25.38 -31.67 -18.92
N GLY A 531 24.34 -31.96 -19.71
CA GLY A 531 22.94 -31.97 -19.26
C GLY A 531 22.18 -30.67 -19.56
N SER A 532 20.91 -30.79 -19.95
CA SER A 532 20.04 -29.66 -20.30
C SER A 532 19.22 -29.14 -19.11
N LYS A 533 18.65 -30.03 -18.30
CA LYS A 533 17.84 -29.67 -17.11
C LYS A 533 18.66 -29.52 -15.82
N ARG A 534 19.75 -30.27 -15.71
CA ARG A 534 20.71 -30.21 -14.59
C ARG A 534 22.09 -30.07 -15.20
N VAL A 535 22.47 -28.82 -15.44
CA VAL A 535 23.76 -28.46 -16.02
C VAL A 535 24.85 -28.80 -15.02
N ARG A 536 25.86 -29.54 -15.46
CA ARG A 536 27.09 -29.80 -14.70
C ARG A 536 28.29 -29.45 -15.55
N TYR A 537 29.26 -28.77 -14.95
CA TYR A 537 30.54 -28.56 -15.60
C TYR A 537 31.41 -29.81 -15.44
N CYS A 538 31.83 -30.40 -16.54
CA CYS A 538 32.57 -31.66 -16.56
C CYS A 538 33.90 -31.48 -17.29
N VAL A 539 34.95 -32.10 -16.74
CA VAL A 539 36.27 -32.20 -17.35
C VAL A 539 36.51 -33.66 -17.72
N LEU A 540 36.79 -33.91 -19.00
CA LEU A 540 37.03 -35.23 -19.57
C LEU A 540 38.41 -35.27 -20.23
N GLY A 541 39.02 -36.45 -20.30
CA GLY A 541 40.28 -36.66 -20.99
C GLY A 541 41.11 -37.79 -20.40
N ASN A 542 42.13 -38.23 -21.14
CA ASN A 542 43.05 -39.26 -20.68
C ASN A 542 43.82 -38.82 -19.42
N THR A 543 44.05 -37.51 -19.28
CA THR A 543 44.68 -36.89 -18.10
C THR A 543 43.95 -37.27 -16.80
N VAL A 544 42.61 -37.26 -16.78
CA VAL A 544 41.81 -37.64 -15.60
C VAL A 544 42.01 -39.11 -15.23
N ASN A 545 42.03 -40.00 -16.24
CA ASN A 545 42.24 -41.43 -16.03
C ASN A 545 43.65 -41.73 -15.49
N ILE A 546 44.67 -41.03 -16.00
CA ILE A 546 46.05 -41.13 -15.53
C ILE A 546 46.15 -40.65 -14.08
N THR A 547 45.52 -39.52 -13.71
CA THR A 547 45.50 -39.05 -12.31
C THR A 547 44.88 -40.10 -11.38
N LYS A 548 43.79 -40.73 -11.79
CA LYS A 548 43.13 -41.79 -11.01
C LYS A 548 44.03 -43.03 -10.85
N ALA A 549 44.72 -43.43 -11.92
CA ALA A 549 45.68 -44.53 -11.84
C ALA A 549 46.89 -44.22 -10.93
N LEU A 550 47.34 -42.96 -10.91
CA LEU A 550 48.39 -42.51 -10.00
C LEU A 550 47.92 -42.55 -8.54
N LEU A 551 46.68 -42.12 -8.26
CA LEU A 551 46.08 -42.15 -6.93
C LEU A 551 46.00 -43.57 -6.34
N ASN A 552 45.53 -44.53 -7.14
CA ASN A 552 45.42 -45.93 -6.71
C ASN A 552 46.77 -46.53 -6.28
N ASN A 553 47.86 -46.05 -6.87
CA ASN A 553 49.21 -46.47 -6.53
C ASN A 553 49.84 -45.61 -5.41
N CYS A 554 49.18 -44.58 -4.91
CA CYS A 554 49.69 -43.70 -3.86
C CYS A 554 49.59 -44.32 -2.46
N GLU A 555 50.57 -44.03 -1.60
CA GLU A 555 50.55 -44.40 -0.19
C GLU A 555 49.72 -43.40 0.63
N ALA A 556 49.07 -43.86 1.70
CA ALA A 556 48.30 -43.04 2.62
C ALA A 556 49.16 -41.94 3.26
N GLY A 557 48.63 -40.71 3.30
CA GLY A 557 49.32 -39.55 3.84
C GLY A 557 50.39 -38.94 2.92
N LYS A 558 50.50 -39.37 1.66
CA LYS A 558 51.47 -38.84 0.70
C LYS A 558 50.79 -38.22 -0.52
N ILE A 559 51.55 -37.35 -1.20
CA ILE A 559 51.15 -36.70 -2.45
C ILE A 559 52.02 -37.24 -3.57
N ILE A 560 51.40 -37.79 -4.61
CA ILE A 560 52.09 -38.28 -5.80
C ILE A 560 51.89 -37.33 -6.99
N VAL A 561 52.99 -37.03 -7.67
CA VAL A 561 53.06 -36.06 -8.75
C VAL A 561 53.66 -36.73 -9.98
N SER A 562 53.02 -36.55 -11.14
CA SER A 562 53.57 -37.06 -12.41
C SER A 562 54.76 -36.25 -12.91
N ASN A 563 55.62 -36.86 -13.72
CA ASN A 563 56.71 -36.13 -14.40
C ASN A 563 56.21 -34.94 -15.23
N ALA A 564 55.04 -35.04 -15.86
CA ALA A 564 54.45 -33.95 -16.62
C ALA A 564 54.13 -32.74 -15.74
N THR A 565 53.56 -32.96 -14.54
CA THR A 565 53.29 -31.89 -13.57
C THR A 565 54.57 -31.25 -13.06
N ARG A 566 55.61 -32.04 -12.79
CA ARG A 566 56.93 -31.53 -12.39
C ARG A 566 57.53 -30.62 -13.45
N LEU A 567 57.54 -31.06 -14.71
CA LEU A 567 58.06 -30.26 -15.82
C LEU A 567 57.25 -28.99 -16.04
N SER A 568 55.92 -29.05 -15.89
CA SER A 568 55.06 -27.88 -16.00
C SER A 568 55.31 -26.87 -14.86
N ALA A 569 55.42 -27.34 -13.62
CA ALA A 569 55.78 -26.49 -12.49
C ALA A 569 57.17 -25.84 -12.66
N MET A 570 58.18 -26.59 -13.10
CA MET A 570 59.53 -26.05 -13.35
C MET A 570 59.58 -25.01 -14.48
N ARG A 571 58.62 -25.03 -15.42
CA ARG A 571 58.59 -24.10 -16.56
C ARG A 571 57.92 -22.78 -16.24
N TYR A 572 56.90 -22.79 -15.39
CA TYR A 572 55.99 -21.64 -15.22
C TYR A 572 55.79 -21.18 -13.78
N SER A 573 56.28 -21.94 -12.79
CA SER A 573 56.21 -21.58 -11.37
C SER A 573 57.59 -21.10 -10.88
N ASP A 574 57.60 -20.01 -10.12
CA ASP A 574 58.80 -19.55 -9.40
C ASP A 574 59.06 -20.37 -8.12
N ASP A 575 58.13 -21.25 -7.73
CA ASP A 575 58.25 -22.11 -6.55
C ASP A 575 59.11 -23.35 -6.83
N GLU A 576 60.14 -23.59 -6.00
CA GLU A 576 60.93 -24.82 -6.00
C GLU A 576 60.30 -25.88 -5.08
N PHE A 577 60.11 -27.10 -5.59
CA PHE A 577 59.49 -28.21 -4.86
C PHE A 577 60.47 -29.36 -4.62
N ASP A 578 60.45 -29.90 -3.40
CA ASP A 578 61.22 -31.10 -3.03
C ASP A 578 60.46 -32.37 -3.45
N LEU A 579 61.03 -33.10 -4.41
CA LEU A 579 60.39 -34.22 -5.11
C LEU A 579 61.26 -35.47 -5.06
N GLN A 580 60.80 -36.51 -4.35
CA GLN A 580 61.49 -37.79 -4.27
C GLN A 580 60.99 -38.77 -5.35
N ILE A 581 61.92 -39.46 -6.04
CA ILE A 581 61.57 -40.41 -7.09
C ILE A 581 60.97 -41.67 -6.49
N LYS A 582 59.75 -42.04 -6.90
CA LYS A 582 59.12 -43.32 -6.52
C LYS A 582 59.43 -44.43 -7.52
N GLY A 583 59.44 -44.11 -8.81
CA GLY A 583 59.63 -45.06 -9.91
C GLY A 583 58.56 -44.94 -11.00
N TYR A 584 58.54 -45.91 -11.93
CA TYR A 584 57.56 -45.98 -13.00
C TYR A 584 56.28 -46.67 -12.52
N ILE A 585 55.13 -46.04 -12.77
CA ILE A 585 53.80 -46.55 -12.41
C ILE A 585 53.05 -46.87 -13.69
N GLN A 586 52.45 -48.06 -13.75
CA GLN A 586 51.61 -48.45 -14.86
C GLN A 586 50.29 -47.66 -14.82
N THR A 587 50.19 -46.61 -15.63
CA THR A 587 49.00 -45.74 -15.67
C THR A 587 48.02 -46.13 -16.78
N CYS A 588 48.50 -46.74 -17.86
CA CYS A 588 47.70 -47.29 -18.95
C CYS A 588 48.21 -48.67 -19.34
N PRO A 589 47.43 -49.55 -19.97
CA PRO A 589 47.90 -50.88 -20.39
C PRO A 589 49.12 -50.84 -21.34
N LYS A 590 49.39 -49.71 -22.01
CA LYS A 590 50.53 -49.54 -22.93
C LYS A 590 51.59 -48.51 -22.48
N ASN A 591 51.33 -47.69 -21.46
CA ASN A 591 52.22 -46.59 -21.05
C ASN A 591 52.45 -46.58 -19.52
N ALA A 592 53.69 -46.33 -19.12
CA ALA A 592 54.07 -46.10 -17.72
C ALA A 592 54.48 -44.63 -17.51
N THR A 593 54.04 -44.03 -16.41
CA THR A 593 54.35 -42.65 -16.05
C THR A 593 55.29 -42.65 -14.84
N CYS A 594 56.36 -41.84 -14.89
CA CYS A 594 57.24 -41.67 -13.73
C CYS A 594 56.56 -40.79 -12.67
N GLY A 595 56.49 -41.31 -11.44
CA GLY A 595 55.87 -40.65 -10.29
C GLY A 595 56.91 -40.17 -9.27
N TYR A 596 56.65 -39.00 -8.70
CA TYR A 596 57.44 -38.36 -7.66
C TYR A 596 56.56 -38.14 -6.42
N TYR A 597 57.11 -38.32 -5.22
CA TYR A 597 56.47 -37.88 -3.99
C TYR A 597 56.82 -36.43 -3.71
N LEU A 598 55.80 -35.60 -3.46
CA LEU A 598 55.97 -34.21 -3.05
C LEU A 598 56.06 -34.12 -1.53
N GLU A 599 57.20 -33.61 -1.03
CA GLU A 599 57.43 -33.49 0.42
C GLU A 599 57.22 -32.07 0.93
N LYS A 600 57.79 -31.06 0.26
CA LYS A 600 57.71 -29.65 0.68
C LYS A 600 57.89 -28.68 -0.48
N ASN A 601 57.42 -27.45 -0.27
CA ASN A 601 57.81 -26.30 -1.07
C ASN A 601 59.00 -25.61 -0.39
N MET A 602 60.08 -25.35 -1.12
CA MET A 602 61.31 -24.75 -0.61
C MET A 602 61.17 -23.23 -0.41
N ASN A 603 60.24 -22.59 -1.11
CA ASN A 603 60.07 -21.14 -1.12
C ASN A 603 58.96 -20.65 -0.16
N LYS A 604 58.06 -21.52 0.29
CA LYS A 604 56.89 -21.15 1.11
C LYS A 604 56.73 -22.08 2.31
N ASN A 605 56.46 -21.49 3.49
CA ASN A 605 56.03 -22.23 4.68
C ASN A 605 54.57 -22.71 4.55
N ILE A 606 54.22 -23.79 5.27
CA ILE A 606 52.84 -24.33 5.23
C ILE A 606 51.79 -23.31 5.68
N TYR A 607 52.13 -22.43 6.62
CA TYR A 607 51.25 -21.38 7.14
C TYR A 607 50.91 -20.33 6.06
N ASN A 608 51.92 -19.94 5.26
CA ASN A 608 51.72 -19.06 4.10
C ASN A 608 50.88 -19.73 3.01
N ILE A 609 51.01 -21.05 2.84
CA ILE A 609 50.21 -21.82 1.87
C ILE A 609 48.73 -21.86 2.28
N VAL A 610 48.44 -21.95 3.57
CA VAL A 610 47.06 -22.07 4.09
C VAL A 610 46.44 -20.70 4.42
N GLY A 611 47.24 -19.64 4.47
CA GLY A 611 46.80 -18.27 4.78
C GLY A 611 46.51 -18.05 6.27
N VAL A 612 47.26 -18.72 7.15
CA VAL A 612 47.10 -18.66 8.62
C VAL A 612 48.36 -18.04 9.22
N ASP A 613 48.21 -17.20 10.24
CA ASP A 613 49.34 -16.55 10.94
C ASP A 613 50.27 -17.59 11.59
N GLU A 614 51.58 -17.34 11.55
CA GLU A 614 52.58 -18.23 12.16
C GLU A 614 52.38 -18.27 13.69
N PRO A 615 52.33 -19.47 14.32
CA PRO A 615 52.19 -19.58 15.77
C PRO A 615 53.47 -19.09 16.48
N ASP A 616 53.30 -18.26 17.53
CA ASP A 616 54.38 -17.60 18.31
C ASP A 616 55.35 -18.54 19.07
N ASP A 617 55.17 -19.86 19.00
CA ASP A 617 55.92 -20.82 19.81
C ASP A 617 57.37 -21.06 19.31
N LYS A 618 58.34 -20.56 20.08
CA LYS A 618 59.80 -20.63 19.86
C LYS A 618 60.38 -22.05 20.03
N CYS A 619 59.97 -23.01 19.21
CA CYS A 619 60.64 -24.30 19.06
C CYS A 619 61.22 -24.45 17.65
N ASP A 620 62.54 -24.40 17.51
CA ASP A 620 63.27 -24.47 16.23
C ASP A 620 62.97 -25.72 15.37
N LYS A 621 62.42 -26.79 15.97
CA LYS A 621 62.08 -28.04 15.25
C LYS A 621 60.79 -27.98 14.43
N PHE A 622 59.97 -26.93 14.56
CA PHE A 622 58.63 -26.87 13.93
C PHE A 622 58.40 -25.61 13.08
N LYS A 623 59.43 -24.80 12.82
CA LYS A 623 59.32 -23.51 12.10
C LYS A 623 58.67 -23.60 10.72
N GLU A 624 58.90 -24.67 9.97
CA GLU A 624 58.36 -24.83 8.60
C GLU A 624 57.01 -25.58 8.54
N GLY A 625 56.59 -26.24 9.64
CA GLY A 625 55.34 -27.01 9.74
C GLY A 625 55.28 -28.34 8.95
N TYR A 626 56.06 -28.53 7.89
CA TYR A 626 56.07 -29.73 7.04
C TYR A 626 56.36 -31.05 7.78
N SER A 627 57.16 -31.03 8.85
CA SER A 627 57.48 -32.20 9.67
C SER A 627 56.26 -32.87 10.32
N ARG A 628 55.12 -32.16 10.42
CA ARG A 628 53.88 -32.72 10.95
C ARG A 628 53.00 -33.38 9.89
N LEU A 629 53.29 -33.21 8.59
CA LEU A 629 52.48 -33.82 7.51
C LEU A 629 52.60 -35.36 7.51
N ASN A 630 53.82 -35.88 7.68
CA ASN A 630 54.13 -37.32 7.58
C ASN A 630 54.46 -37.94 8.96
N SER A 631 53.47 -38.11 9.83
CA SER A 631 53.66 -38.81 11.11
C SER A 631 53.56 -40.32 10.92
N ILE A 632 54.66 -41.04 11.11
CA ILE A 632 54.72 -42.50 11.08
C ILE A 632 53.79 -43.13 12.13
N ALA A 633 53.53 -42.42 13.24
CA ALA A 633 52.63 -42.88 14.29
C ALA A 633 51.16 -42.97 13.80
N ASP A 634 50.72 -42.00 13.00
CA ASP A 634 49.34 -41.89 12.53
C ASP A 634 49.05 -43.04 11.54
N ILE A 635 49.99 -43.31 10.62
CA ILE A 635 49.91 -44.43 9.66
C ILE A 635 49.85 -45.78 10.40
N LYS A 636 50.69 -45.98 11.41
CA LYS A 636 50.67 -47.20 12.24
C LYS A 636 49.35 -47.35 13.01
N GLY A 637 48.80 -46.24 13.51
CA GLY A 637 47.50 -46.20 14.17
C GLY A 637 46.38 -46.70 13.26
N TRP A 638 46.33 -46.20 12.03
CA TRP A 638 45.34 -46.62 11.03
C TRP A 638 45.49 -48.09 10.59
N ILE A 639 46.71 -48.57 10.38
CA ILE A 639 46.95 -49.99 10.07
C ILE A 639 46.46 -50.89 11.22
N THR A 640 46.69 -50.48 12.46
CA THR A 640 46.21 -51.22 13.64
C THR A 640 44.68 -51.22 13.72
N ALA A 641 44.05 -50.08 13.45
CA ALA A 641 42.60 -49.96 13.39
C ALA A 641 42.00 -50.85 12.29
N GLU A 642 42.60 -50.88 11.09
CA GLU A 642 42.18 -51.74 9.99
C GLU A 642 42.25 -53.22 10.35
N VAL A 643 43.33 -53.67 10.98
CA VAL A 643 43.48 -55.06 11.45
C VAL A 643 42.41 -55.41 12.49
N ASN A 644 42.12 -54.48 13.41
CA ASN A 644 41.11 -54.70 14.44
C ASN A 644 39.70 -54.81 13.85
N VAL A 645 39.36 -53.96 12.89
CA VAL A 645 38.05 -53.99 12.23
C VAL A 645 37.90 -55.24 11.38
N LYS A 646 38.91 -55.62 10.59
CA LYS A 646 38.90 -56.89 9.84
C LYS A 646 38.76 -58.10 10.78
N ARG A 647 39.42 -58.07 11.94
CA ARG A 647 39.27 -59.12 12.97
C ARG A 647 37.86 -59.17 13.54
N GLN A 648 37.24 -58.01 13.81
CA GLN A 648 35.84 -57.94 14.26
C GLN A 648 34.89 -58.46 13.19
N GLU A 649 35.05 -58.06 11.93
CA GLU A 649 34.27 -58.56 10.80
C GLU A 649 34.39 -60.08 10.67
N SER A 650 35.61 -60.61 10.81
CA SER A 650 35.86 -62.06 10.76
C SER A 650 35.18 -62.82 11.91
N VAL A 651 35.15 -62.24 13.13
CA VAL A 651 34.42 -62.81 14.27
C VAL A 651 32.91 -62.75 14.07
N ILE A 652 32.40 -61.62 13.56
CA ILE A 652 30.98 -61.45 13.25
C ILE A 652 30.54 -62.44 12.16
N ASP A 653 31.32 -62.60 11.10
CA ASP A 653 31.02 -63.54 10.03
C ASP A 653 31.16 -65.00 10.50
N ALA A 654 32.10 -65.30 11.40
CA ALA A 654 32.15 -66.60 12.09
C ALA A 654 30.90 -66.85 12.96
N MET A 655 30.31 -65.82 13.57
CA MET A 655 29.06 -65.92 14.34
C MET A 655 27.80 -66.00 13.47
N LYS A 656 27.84 -65.55 12.21
CA LYS A 656 26.72 -65.65 11.26
C LYS A 656 26.59 -67.05 10.64
N HIS A 657 27.57 -67.94 10.79
CA HIS A 657 27.45 -69.32 10.31
C HIS A 657 26.45 -70.15 11.15
N PRO A 658 25.56 -70.97 10.55
CA PRO A 658 24.39 -71.55 11.22
C PRO A 658 24.69 -72.75 12.14
N SER A 659 25.93 -72.93 12.61
CA SER A 659 26.38 -74.17 13.26
C SER A 659 26.53 -74.11 14.78
N PHE A 660 26.07 -73.06 15.47
CA PHE A 660 26.13 -72.98 16.95
C PHE A 660 24.74 -72.84 17.59
N ASN A 661 24.06 -73.98 17.79
CA ASN A 661 22.78 -74.11 18.52
C ASN A 661 22.91 -74.07 20.07
N SER A 662 24.06 -73.68 20.62
CA SER A 662 24.28 -73.74 22.08
C SER A 662 23.80 -72.50 22.86
N PHE A 663 23.70 -71.34 22.21
CA PHE A 663 23.36 -70.08 22.89
C PHE A 663 21.85 -69.85 23.06
N THR A 664 21.04 -70.32 22.11
CA THR A 664 19.57 -70.25 22.18
C THR A 664 19.03 -71.08 23.35
N LEU A 665 19.56 -72.29 23.56
CA LEU A 665 19.17 -73.21 24.63
C LEU A 665 19.50 -72.68 26.04
N ALA A 666 20.63 -71.98 26.19
CA ALA A 666 21.02 -71.38 27.47
C ALA A 666 20.13 -70.18 27.85
N SER A 667 19.75 -69.37 26.86
CA SER A 667 18.87 -68.21 27.07
C SER A 667 17.44 -68.62 27.48
N GLU A 668 16.91 -69.72 26.93
CA GLU A 668 15.59 -70.23 27.29
C GLU A 668 15.55 -70.81 28.71
N LYS A 669 16.61 -71.52 29.14
CA LYS A 669 16.72 -72.02 30.52
C LYS A 669 16.76 -70.88 31.56
N LEU A 670 17.46 -69.79 31.26
CA LEU A 670 17.50 -68.60 32.12
C LEU A 670 16.13 -67.90 32.18
N ARG A 671 15.39 -67.84 31.06
CA ARG A 671 14.02 -67.29 31.04
C ARG A 671 13.04 -68.13 31.85
N MET A 672 13.16 -69.46 31.81
CA MET A 672 12.33 -70.36 32.61
C MET A 672 12.61 -70.25 34.11
N LEU A 673 13.88 -70.17 34.50
CA LEU A 673 14.28 -69.94 35.90
C LEU A 673 13.75 -68.60 36.44
N LYS A 674 13.78 -67.54 35.64
CA LYS A 674 13.29 -66.22 36.03
C LYS A 674 11.76 -66.15 36.20
N ARG A 675 11.01 -66.95 35.43
CA ARG A 675 9.55 -67.10 35.61
C ARG A 675 9.21 -67.89 36.87
N ALA A 676 9.88 -69.02 37.09
CA ALA A 676 9.69 -69.86 38.28
C ALA A 676 10.04 -69.12 39.60
N TRP A 677 10.98 -68.17 39.55
CA TRP A 677 11.35 -67.36 40.71
C TRP A 677 10.34 -66.24 41.02
N LYS A 678 9.70 -65.68 39.99
CA LYS A 678 8.66 -64.64 40.15
C LYS A 678 7.33 -65.20 40.67
N GLU A 679 7.01 -66.46 40.39
CA GLU A 679 5.79 -67.10 40.90
C GLU A 679 5.90 -67.53 42.38
N LYS A 680 7.12 -67.65 42.93
CA LYS A 680 7.35 -68.06 44.32
C LYS A 680 7.40 -66.91 45.34
N ILE A 681 7.46 -65.66 44.89
CA ILE A 681 7.58 -64.48 45.77
C ILE A 681 6.54 -63.46 45.33
N GLY A 682 5.31 -63.56 45.88
CA GLY A 682 4.36 -62.45 45.81
C GLY A 682 2.88 -62.86 45.74
N SER A 683 2.28 -63.19 46.88
CA SER A 683 0.87 -62.93 47.12
C SER A 683 0.74 -62.11 48.40
N HIS A 684 0.55 -60.79 48.28
CA HIS A 684 -0.40 -60.01 49.06
C HIS A 684 -0.36 -58.51 48.69
N TYR A 685 -1.55 -58.01 48.30
CA TYR A 685 -2.02 -56.62 48.21
C TYR A 685 -1.39 -55.64 47.22
N SER A 686 -2.14 -55.29 46.16
CA SER A 686 -2.99 -54.08 46.12
C SER A 686 -3.33 -53.74 44.67
N ASN A 687 -4.62 -53.60 44.37
CA ASN A 687 -5.11 -52.97 43.14
C ASN A 687 -4.81 -51.47 43.21
N ASP A 688 -3.98 -50.92 42.32
CA ASP A 688 -4.32 -49.67 41.64
C ASP A 688 -3.43 -49.40 40.41
N SER A 689 -4.04 -48.71 39.46
CA SER A 689 -3.46 -47.91 38.37
C SER A 689 -2.89 -48.59 37.11
N GLY A 690 -3.37 -48.07 35.97
CA GLY A 690 -2.45 -47.57 34.95
C GLY A 690 -2.35 -48.37 33.66
N VAL A 691 -3.32 -48.18 32.77
CA VAL A 691 -3.17 -48.47 31.34
C VAL A 691 -2.10 -47.54 30.77
N PHE A 692 -1.00 -48.11 30.26
CA PHE A 692 -0.16 -47.48 29.24
C PHE A 692 0.33 -48.54 28.25
N SER A 693 -0.18 -48.45 27.02
CA SER A 693 0.32 -49.13 25.84
C SER A 693 1.65 -48.51 25.39
N LEU A 694 2.71 -49.31 25.26
CA LEU A 694 3.89 -48.94 24.48
C LEU A 694 4.05 -49.91 23.31
N ASN A 695 3.98 -49.32 22.10
CA ASN A 695 4.24 -49.94 20.81
C ASN A 695 5.68 -50.43 20.70
N ASN A 696 5.86 -51.68 20.29
CA ASN A 696 7.12 -52.16 19.73
C ASN A 696 7.24 -51.66 18.28
N GLY A 697 8.10 -50.67 18.05
CA GLY A 697 8.59 -50.30 16.73
C GLY A 697 9.81 -51.15 16.37
N THR A 698 9.62 -52.17 15.53
CA THR A 698 10.71 -52.84 14.80
C THR A 698 11.11 -51.97 13.62
N ALA A 699 12.24 -51.25 13.72
CA ALA A 699 12.87 -50.58 12.60
C ALA A 699 14.03 -51.45 12.09
N GLU A 700 13.73 -52.40 11.20
CA GLU A 700 14.73 -52.96 10.29
C GLU A 700 15.03 -51.92 9.20
N SER A 701 16.18 -51.26 9.30
CA SER A 701 16.69 -50.40 8.24
C SER A 701 17.34 -51.25 7.14
N LYS A 702 16.56 -51.57 6.10
CA LYS A 702 17.11 -52.03 4.82
C LYS A 702 17.65 -50.82 4.08
N ILE A 703 18.98 -50.68 4.05
CA ILE A 703 19.66 -49.77 3.13
C ILE A 703 19.44 -50.31 1.71
N CYS A 704 18.87 -49.47 0.84
CA CYS A 704 18.79 -49.74 -0.59
C CYS A 704 20.19 -49.71 -1.19
N GLY A 705 20.66 -50.85 -1.69
CA GLY A 705 21.68 -50.89 -2.72
C GLY A 705 21.05 -50.47 -4.05
N ILE A 706 21.52 -49.37 -4.63
CA ILE A 706 21.33 -49.07 -6.05
C ILE A 706 22.72 -49.17 -6.67
N MET A 707 22.81 -49.99 -7.72
CA MET A 707 24.01 -50.27 -8.53
C MET A 707 24.65 -49.03 -9.11
#